data_AF-A0A5J4VYR7-F1
#
_entry.id   AF-A0A5J4VYR7-F1
#
_cell.length_a   1.000
_cell.length_b   1.000
_cell.length_c   1.000
_cell.angle_alpha   90.00
_cell.angle_beta   90.00
_cell.angle_gamma   90.00
#
_symmetry.space_group_name_H-M   'P 1'
#
loop_
_entity.id
_entity.type
_entity.pdbx_description
1 polymer ?
#
loop_
_entity_poly.entity_id
_entity_poly.type
_entity_poly.pdbx_seq_one_letter_code
_entity_poly.pdbx_strand_id
1 'polypeptide(L)'
;MLELKGQGEQQSLLIQKNISQTLLVLQNSQLNASHLSAQLWGAEVALIRSLGNGMSIIDGLRVNGVKQESAAVHCSVFEVISGELSLIDIHIKDINITQNYNEINTMNERKLKMKGLIEMKENAKVLYIEKFSVTNINIENINKQQRMSSIMMNVGHLKLRDSIFLGEAYTSSGSAIRAYPTGPSTIDVEGVLFKGQGYGQGTNVGAVYVDMRVFDVQIIFKRCIFIGNKADYGSNVFISYDSLSQRINQNSFIGCSSIVENSHDQDISVCYSFGDNDDEIFIDERNLIHSSWNRQKSEGVVRFISNSDANHPFDSSMKCGSVSKPCNTYQILIEQIQQESESIDGSTRRVETLIFGEGKISSPFIDLSLVRSDIINIVGCGDQLTEIYPQQSRLQAMIYGGFNQIIVIEKICIANSPASPLIGFIRTQGAESGLVMQDMRVQGYLETSPYNTMLEPPYLFSIEGFVHLQDVIFEHIYLRTGAILQVVGLRRTADDSRIEQLGKTSIGFYRCIFDDITTNESVIISLNEKDLASASTPSQINEIFNSNVQNSEKTTKFVIEDTIFSDCATSLLLGNKNKKGGLLNLKNKKVRFEILNSEYRNIAVKSRNMLYLAWGVYEPDDKQINILTITETLFTNCSSVIPEMDEKIEESQITQDVWKLPPMPIPRLKSAKVVVNVNKYQDAMKDDKGYLIWPLEDATKLPISTHGKVRVSNKAIFSMRDYSWLDNRKKWYGILLSNDGKQFYGLDGQNESVRLEVEIEEGEQFVNFIRFQLAQWWAWLVPPVVVGFLTLIISALVYKLWNGRFNEDMQLSVIIHFIKQ
;
A
#
# COMPACT_ATOMS: atom_id res chain seq x y z
N MET A 1 -24.56 41.96 6.84
CA MET A 1 -24.48 40.94 7.90
C MET A 1 -25.83 40.91 8.61
N LEU A 2 -26.43 39.73 8.73
CA LEU A 2 -27.64 39.49 9.52
C LEU A 2 -27.28 38.61 10.70
N GLU A 3 -27.65 39.01 11.91
CA GLU A 3 -27.42 38.24 13.12
C GLU A 3 -28.77 37.78 13.70
N LEU A 4 -28.91 36.47 13.91
CA LEU A 4 -30.08 35.84 14.50
C LEU A 4 -29.65 35.15 15.80
N LYS A 5 -30.16 35.64 16.94
CA LYS A 5 -29.83 35.12 18.26
C LYS A 5 -31.09 34.61 18.95
N GLY A 6 -31.15 33.30 19.19
CA GLY A 6 -32.21 32.66 19.93
C GLY A 6 -31.94 32.58 21.44
N GLN A 7 -32.89 32.02 22.17
CA GLN A 7 -32.80 31.73 23.61
C GLN A 7 -32.36 30.29 23.90
N GLY A 8 -32.26 29.45 22.86
CA GLY A 8 -31.84 28.06 22.95
C GLY A 8 -32.24 27.28 21.71
N GLU A 9 -31.42 26.31 21.28
CA GLU A 9 -31.62 25.56 20.02
C GLU A 9 -32.97 24.82 19.96
N GLN A 10 -33.54 24.44 21.11
CA GLN A 10 -34.86 23.82 21.20
C GLN A 10 -36.00 24.81 21.50
N GLN A 11 -35.68 26.05 21.89
CA GLN A 11 -36.64 27.06 22.31
C GLN A 11 -36.93 28.08 21.19
N SER A 12 -35.93 28.36 20.36
CA SER A 12 -36.01 29.30 19.24
C SER A 12 -35.93 28.53 17.93
N LEU A 13 -37.04 28.50 17.22
CA LEU A 13 -37.20 27.75 15.98
C LEU A 13 -37.52 28.69 14.83
N LEU A 14 -36.79 28.50 13.73
CA LEU A 14 -37.05 29.17 12.48
C LEU A 14 -37.76 28.16 11.55
N ILE A 15 -39.02 28.46 11.23
CA ILE A 15 -39.91 27.53 10.52
C ILE A 15 -40.28 28.13 9.16
N GLN A 16 -39.98 27.38 8.10
CA GLN A 16 -40.44 27.71 6.76
C GLN A 16 -41.92 27.33 6.61
N LYS A 17 -42.82 28.33 6.71
CA LYS A 17 -44.27 28.09 6.55
C LYS A 17 -44.69 27.77 5.12
N ASN A 18 -44.01 28.36 4.14
CA ASN A 18 -44.26 28.10 2.72
C ASN A 18 -43.15 27.20 2.16
N ILE A 19 -43.47 25.92 1.99
CA ILE A 19 -42.54 24.87 1.56
C ILE A 19 -42.03 25.03 0.12
N SER A 20 -42.70 25.86 -0.69
CA SER A 20 -42.34 26.10 -2.10
C SER A 20 -41.43 27.32 -2.30
N GLN A 21 -41.05 28.03 -1.23
CA GLN A 21 -40.21 29.24 -1.30
C GLN A 21 -38.95 29.11 -0.46
N THR A 22 -37.79 29.41 -1.04
CA THR A 22 -36.52 29.45 -0.31
C THR A 22 -36.62 30.45 0.84
N LEU A 23 -36.20 30.01 2.02
CA LEU A 23 -36.28 30.82 3.23
C LEU A 23 -35.30 31.99 3.19
N LEU A 24 -34.03 31.74 2.83
CA LEU A 24 -33.00 32.78 2.70
C LEU A 24 -32.24 32.67 1.39
N VAL A 25 -32.07 33.81 0.73
CA VAL A 25 -31.18 33.96 -0.41
C VAL A 25 -30.04 34.88 0.00
N LEU A 26 -28.82 34.35 0.02
CA LEU A 26 -27.62 35.10 0.37
C LEU A 26 -26.94 35.61 -0.90
N GLN A 27 -26.69 36.91 -0.96
CA GLN A 27 -25.94 37.54 -2.05
C GLN A 27 -24.71 38.24 -1.50
N ASN A 28 -23.55 37.58 -1.59
CA ASN A 28 -22.28 38.06 -1.01
C ASN A 28 -22.46 38.55 0.44
N SER A 29 -23.21 37.76 1.23
CA SER A 29 -23.76 38.21 2.52
C SER A 29 -23.43 37.22 3.63
N GLN A 30 -23.38 37.74 4.86
CA GLN A 30 -23.10 36.95 6.06
C GLN A 30 -24.35 36.80 6.93
N LEU A 31 -24.63 35.57 7.35
CA LEU A 31 -25.63 35.15 8.31
C LEU A 31 -24.94 34.53 9.52
N ASN A 32 -25.10 35.13 10.70
CA ASN A 32 -24.65 34.54 11.96
C ASN A 32 -25.88 34.09 12.74
N ALA A 33 -25.97 32.81 13.05
CA ALA A 33 -27.03 32.22 13.86
C ALA A 33 -26.43 31.68 15.16
N SER A 34 -27.08 31.94 16.29
CA SER A 34 -26.68 31.34 17.57
C SER A 34 -27.90 30.99 18.41
N HIS A 35 -27.81 29.89 19.15
CA HIS A 35 -28.86 29.43 20.08
C HIS A 35 -30.25 29.31 19.45
N LEU A 36 -30.35 28.90 18.19
CA LEU A 36 -31.61 28.66 17.47
C LEU A 36 -31.45 27.47 16.50
N SER A 37 -32.57 26.88 16.09
CA SER A 37 -32.60 25.86 15.03
C SER A 37 -33.56 26.24 13.92
N ALA A 38 -33.19 25.96 12.67
CA ALA A 38 -34.12 25.93 11.55
C ALA A 38 -34.77 24.55 11.46
N GLN A 39 -36.10 24.51 11.35
CA GLN A 39 -36.85 23.26 11.13
C GLN A 39 -37.20 23.10 9.66
N LEU A 40 -36.81 21.96 9.09
CA LEU A 40 -37.19 21.53 7.75
C LEU A 40 -38.44 20.66 7.83
N TRP A 41 -39.52 21.14 7.20
CA TRP A 41 -40.80 20.43 7.15
C TRP A 41 -41.37 20.50 5.73
N GLY A 42 -41.47 19.36 5.04
CA GLY A 42 -42.14 19.28 3.73
C GLY A 42 -41.49 20.11 2.61
N ALA A 43 -40.27 20.61 2.79
CA ALA A 43 -39.66 21.58 1.87
C ALA A 43 -39.49 21.01 0.46
N GLU A 44 -39.97 21.76 -0.53
CA GLU A 44 -39.86 21.45 -1.96
C GLU A 44 -38.68 22.19 -2.62
N VAL A 45 -38.17 23.24 -1.98
CA VAL A 45 -37.05 24.05 -2.45
C VAL A 45 -36.05 24.29 -1.31
N ALA A 46 -34.79 24.54 -1.67
CA ALA A 46 -33.72 24.64 -0.69
C ALA A 46 -33.98 25.69 0.39
N LEU A 47 -33.58 25.37 1.63
CA LEU A 47 -33.72 26.25 2.78
C LEU A 47 -32.94 27.55 2.56
N ILE A 48 -31.67 27.40 2.15
CA ILE A 48 -30.79 28.55 1.89
C ILE A 48 -30.13 28.40 0.53
N ARG A 49 -30.16 29.48 -0.26
CA ARG A 49 -29.48 29.59 -1.55
C ARG A 49 -28.39 30.65 -1.48
N SER A 50 -27.19 30.31 -1.91
CA SER A 50 -26.13 31.31 -2.19
C SER A 50 -26.17 31.69 -3.67
N LEU A 51 -26.22 32.99 -3.93
CA LEU A 51 -26.17 33.61 -5.25
C LEU A 51 -25.11 34.71 -5.23
N GLY A 52 -24.55 35.03 -6.39
CA GLY A 52 -23.65 36.17 -6.55
C GLY A 52 -22.30 35.79 -7.12
N ASN A 53 -21.34 36.71 -6.98
CA ASN A 53 -20.00 36.62 -7.57
C ASN A 53 -18.89 36.50 -6.52
N GLY A 54 -19.20 36.70 -5.24
CA GLY A 54 -18.28 36.61 -4.11
C GLY A 54 -18.78 35.65 -3.02
N MET A 55 -18.14 35.69 -1.85
CA MET A 55 -18.39 34.79 -0.73
C MET A 55 -19.62 35.21 0.10
N SER A 56 -20.55 34.26 0.26
CA SER A 56 -21.55 34.30 1.32
C SER A 56 -21.08 33.44 2.49
N ILE A 57 -21.42 33.82 3.73
CA ILE A 57 -20.96 33.14 4.95
C ILE A 57 -22.17 32.80 5.82
N ILE A 58 -22.23 31.57 6.33
CA ILE A 58 -23.19 31.13 7.33
C ILE A 58 -22.41 30.57 8.51
N ASP A 59 -22.67 31.08 9.70
CA ASP A 59 -22.02 30.67 10.94
C ASP A 59 -23.06 30.26 12.00
N GLY A 60 -22.87 29.09 12.62
CA GLY A 60 -23.59 28.65 13.83
C GLY A 60 -25.03 28.12 13.62
N LEU A 61 -25.48 27.88 12.40
CA LEU A 61 -26.84 27.40 12.11
C LEU A 61 -27.02 25.91 12.47
N ARG A 62 -28.09 25.60 13.21
CA ARG A 62 -28.56 24.23 13.44
C ARG A 62 -29.78 23.96 12.56
N VAL A 63 -29.82 22.80 11.91
CA VAL A 63 -30.89 22.39 11.01
C VAL A 63 -31.43 21.03 11.46
N ASN A 64 -32.70 20.99 11.84
CA ASN A 64 -33.36 19.78 12.32
C ASN A 64 -34.54 19.42 11.41
N GLY A 65 -34.72 18.14 11.10
CA GLY A 65 -35.98 17.66 10.55
C GLY A 65 -37.07 17.48 11.61
N VAL A 66 -38.27 17.12 11.17
CA VAL A 66 -39.43 16.86 12.04
C VAL A 66 -39.66 15.35 12.14
N LYS A 67 -39.76 14.81 13.37
CA LYS A 67 -39.92 13.38 13.66
C LYS A 67 -41.30 12.78 13.30
N GLN A 68 -42.13 13.43 12.48
CA GLN A 68 -43.44 12.90 12.09
C GLN A 68 -43.33 12.14 10.76
N GLU A 69 -43.96 10.96 10.67
CA GLU A 69 -43.90 10.04 9.51
C GLU A 69 -44.36 10.66 8.18
N SER A 70 -45.08 11.80 8.19
CA SER A 70 -45.61 12.48 7.00
C SER A 70 -44.83 13.75 6.58
N ALA A 71 -43.68 14.02 7.19
CA ALA A 71 -42.93 15.28 7.10
C ALA A 71 -41.69 15.20 6.19
N ALA A 72 -41.78 14.54 5.04
CA ALA A 72 -40.60 14.30 4.21
C ALA A 72 -40.14 15.54 3.43
N VAL A 73 -38.83 15.73 3.35
CA VAL A 73 -38.17 16.80 2.57
C VAL A 73 -37.85 16.28 1.17
N HIS A 74 -37.96 17.15 0.17
CA HIS A 74 -37.80 16.80 -1.25
C HIS A 74 -36.62 17.49 -1.95
N CYS A 75 -35.88 18.34 -1.23
CA CYS A 75 -34.84 19.21 -1.76
C CYS A 75 -33.59 19.25 -0.86
N SER A 76 -32.54 19.91 -1.35
CA SER A 76 -31.32 20.21 -0.60
C SER A 76 -31.59 21.15 0.57
N VAL A 77 -30.73 21.15 1.59
CA VAL A 77 -30.74 22.18 2.63
C VAL A 77 -30.06 23.45 2.10
N PHE A 78 -28.91 23.29 1.48
CA PHE A 78 -28.12 24.39 0.93
C PHE A 78 -27.87 24.20 -0.57
N GLU A 79 -28.04 25.26 -1.35
CA GLU A 79 -27.62 25.28 -2.75
C GLU A 79 -26.65 26.44 -3.00
N VAL A 80 -25.49 26.14 -3.59
CA VAL A 80 -24.57 27.12 -4.16
C VAL A 80 -24.91 27.26 -5.63
N ILE A 81 -25.71 28.29 -5.96
CA ILE A 81 -26.15 28.52 -7.33
C ILE A 81 -25.03 29.19 -8.13
N SER A 82 -24.43 30.26 -7.59
CA SER A 82 -23.26 30.91 -8.15
C SER A 82 -22.39 31.55 -7.07
N GLY A 83 -21.12 31.74 -7.38
CA GLY A 83 -20.17 32.38 -6.45
C GLY A 83 -19.66 31.41 -5.39
N GLU A 84 -19.44 31.90 -4.17
CA GLU A 84 -18.78 31.15 -3.11
C GLU A 84 -19.67 31.07 -1.86
N LEU A 85 -19.60 29.95 -1.13
CA LEU A 85 -20.31 29.75 0.14
C LEU A 85 -19.38 29.17 1.20
N SER A 86 -19.37 29.82 2.36
CA SER A 86 -18.70 29.35 3.57
C SER A 86 -19.74 28.93 4.61
N LEU A 87 -19.63 27.70 5.10
CA LEU A 87 -20.47 27.10 6.13
C LEU A 87 -19.57 26.78 7.34
N ILE A 88 -19.79 27.47 8.45
CA ILE A 88 -18.98 27.36 9.67
C ILE A 88 -19.89 26.96 10.82
N ASP A 89 -19.48 25.95 11.60
CA ASP A 89 -20.23 25.46 12.77
C ASP A 89 -21.70 25.15 12.41
N ILE A 90 -21.91 24.28 11.42
CA ILE A 90 -23.25 23.93 10.93
C ILE A 90 -23.57 22.48 11.29
N HIS A 91 -24.75 22.26 11.88
CA HIS A 91 -25.20 20.92 12.29
C HIS A 91 -26.51 20.58 11.60
N ILE A 92 -26.55 19.45 10.90
CA ILE A 92 -27.74 18.93 10.22
C ILE A 92 -28.10 17.58 10.85
N LYS A 93 -29.33 17.45 11.35
CA LYS A 93 -29.78 16.18 11.94
C LYS A 93 -31.26 15.87 11.76
N ASP A 94 -31.59 14.60 11.93
CA ASP A 94 -32.95 14.07 12.03
C ASP A 94 -33.82 14.40 10.80
N ILE A 95 -33.25 14.40 9.58
CA ILE A 95 -33.98 14.73 8.35
C ILE A 95 -34.44 13.46 7.65
N ASN A 96 -35.73 13.37 7.33
CA ASN A 96 -36.29 12.34 6.45
C ASN A 96 -36.48 12.91 5.04
N ILE A 97 -35.84 12.29 4.04
CA ILE A 97 -35.92 12.68 2.64
C ILE A 97 -36.69 11.63 1.85
N THR A 98 -37.65 12.08 1.05
CA THR A 98 -38.38 11.20 0.12
C THR A 98 -38.41 11.79 -1.29
N GLN A 99 -38.69 10.94 -2.27
CA GLN A 99 -38.80 11.36 -3.66
C GLN A 99 -40.05 12.24 -3.89
N ASN A 100 -39.88 13.36 -4.60
CA ASN A 100 -41.01 14.14 -5.11
C ASN A 100 -41.48 13.56 -6.46
N TYR A 101 -42.62 12.88 -6.47
CA TYR A 101 -43.20 12.29 -7.68
C TYR A 101 -43.65 13.33 -8.72
N ASN A 102 -43.87 14.59 -8.34
CA ASN A 102 -44.34 15.63 -9.26
C ASN A 102 -43.24 16.15 -10.22
N GLU A 103 -41.95 15.92 -9.92
CA GLU A 103 -40.82 16.28 -10.81
C GLU A 103 -40.60 15.30 -11.99
N ILE A 104 -41.42 14.24 -12.08
CA ILE A 104 -41.32 13.19 -13.11
C ILE A 104 -41.91 13.65 -14.46
N ASN A 105 -42.77 14.68 -14.48
CA ASN A 105 -43.56 15.05 -15.65
C ASN A 105 -42.88 16.00 -16.67
N THR A 106 -41.62 16.41 -16.47
CA THR A 106 -40.86 17.14 -17.50
C THR A 106 -40.11 16.15 -18.40
N MET A 107 -40.68 15.87 -19.58
CA MET A 107 -40.09 14.99 -20.60
C MET A 107 -38.68 15.43 -21.05
N ASN A 108 -37.86 14.42 -21.35
CA ASN A 108 -36.67 14.45 -22.22
C ASN A 108 -35.33 14.98 -21.69
N GLU A 109 -34.88 14.44 -20.56
CA GLU A 109 -33.49 13.95 -20.45
C GLU A 109 -33.44 12.93 -19.31
N ARG A 110 -33.07 11.67 -19.59
CA ARG A 110 -32.68 10.68 -18.58
C ARG A 110 -31.31 11.05 -17.97
N LYS A 111 -31.09 12.34 -17.66
CA LYS A 111 -29.99 12.73 -16.78
C LYS A 111 -30.37 12.25 -15.39
N LEU A 112 -29.52 11.42 -14.81
CA LEU A 112 -29.56 11.05 -13.40
C LEU A 112 -29.78 12.34 -12.58
N LYS A 113 -31.00 12.62 -12.12
CA LYS A 113 -31.29 13.75 -11.23
C LYS A 113 -30.72 13.38 -9.86
N MET A 114 -29.42 13.60 -9.69
CA MET A 114 -28.72 13.36 -8.43
C MET A 114 -28.95 14.56 -7.52
N LYS A 115 -29.20 14.29 -6.24
CA LYS A 115 -29.49 15.33 -5.24
C LYS A 115 -28.55 15.20 -4.05
N GLY A 116 -28.37 16.27 -3.29
CA GLY A 116 -27.67 16.22 -2.01
C GLY A 116 -28.20 17.19 -0.97
N LEU A 117 -27.79 17.02 0.28
CA LEU A 117 -28.11 17.97 1.35
C LEU A 117 -27.49 19.34 1.07
N ILE A 118 -26.29 19.33 0.48
CA ILE A 118 -25.60 20.50 -0.05
C ILE A 118 -25.33 20.25 -1.53
N GLU A 119 -25.74 21.18 -2.39
CA GLU A 119 -25.52 21.06 -3.84
C GLU A 119 -24.74 22.25 -4.39
N MET A 120 -23.65 21.97 -5.10
CA MET A 120 -22.94 22.95 -5.91
C MET A 120 -23.41 22.85 -7.37
N LYS A 121 -24.08 23.90 -7.86
CA LYS A 121 -24.56 23.97 -9.25
C LYS A 121 -23.43 24.40 -10.20
N GLU A 122 -23.72 24.42 -11.50
CA GLU A 122 -22.77 24.68 -12.60
C GLU A 122 -22.03 26.02 -12.55
N ASN A 123 -22.52 27.01 -11.78
CA ASN A 123 -21.85 28.31 -11.62
C ASN A 123 -21.21 28.50 -10.24
N ALA A 124 -21.20 27.46 -9.40
CA ALA A 124 -20.54 27.48 -8.11
C ALA A 124 -19.01 27.53 -8.29
N LYS A 125 -18.33 28.33 -7.45
CA LYS A 125 -16.87 28.46 -7.48
C LYS A 125 -16.21 27.76 -6.30
N VAL A 126 -16.69 28.03 -5.09
CA VAL A 126 -16.09 27.48 -3.86
C VAL A 126 -17.18 27.13 -2.86
N LEU A 127 -17.07 25.95 -2.26
CA LEU A 127 -17.78 25.56 -1.07
C LEU A 127 -16.74 25.30 0.03
N TYR A 128 -16.71 26.18 1.02
CA TYR A 128 -15.89 26.04 2.21
C TYR A 128 -16.76 25.58 3.37
N ILE A 129 -16.35 24.51 4.05
CA ILE A 129 -17.08 23.92 5.16
C ILE A 129 -16.10 23.67 6.31
N GLU A 130 -16.43 24.15 7.50
CA GLU A 130 -15.64 23.96 8.72
C GLU A 130 -16.57 23.61 9.90
N LYS A 131 -16.17 22.66 10.76
CA LYS A 131 -16.93 22.24 11.95
C LYS A 131 -18.37 21.83 11.60
N PHE A 132 -18.49 21.00 10.57
CA PHE A 132 -19.78 20.53 10.08
C PHE A 132 -20.14 19.16 10.65
N SER A 133 -21.41 18.95 10.99
CA SER A 133 -21.90 17.63 11.37
C SER A 133 -23.19 17.25 10.66
N VAL A 134 -23.22 16.02 10.14
CA VAL A 134 -24.41 15.39 9.56
C VAL A 134 -24.69 14.11 10.32
N THR A 135 -25.88 13.98 10.89
CA THR A 135 -26.26 12.82 11.71
C THR A 135 -27.72 12.43 11.47
N ASN A 136 -28.04 11.14 11.53
CA ASN A 136 -29.40 10.61 11.46
C ASN A 136 -30.23 11.18 10.27
N ILE A 137 -29.74 10.99 9.04
CA ILE A 137 -30.43 11.40 7.82
C ILE A 137 -31.11 10.20 7.18
N ASN A 138 -32.41 10.06 7.25
CA ASN A 138 -33.12 8.95 6.63
C ASN A 138 -33.50 9.27 5.18
N ILE A 139 -33.31 8.32 4.26
CA ILE A 139 -33.78 8.39 2.87
C ILE A 139 -34.73 7.23 2.65
N GLU A 140 -35.97 7.54 2.27
CA GLU A 140 -37.00 6.56 1.96
C GLU A 140 -37.55 6.76 0.54
N ASN A 141 -37.95 5.67 -0.12
CA ASN A 141 -38.68 5.68 -1.39
C ASN A 141 -37.98 6.42 -2.56
N ILE A 142 -36.66 6.38 -2.66
CA ILE A 142 -35.93 6.89 -3.84
C ILE A 142 -35.75 5.76 -4.87
N ASN A 143 -36.05 6.04 -6.15
CA ASN A 143 -35.78 5.12 -7.26
C ASN A 143 -34.30 4.69 -7.27
N LYS A 144 -34.02 3.40 -7.55
CA LYS A 144 -32.66 2.82 -7.63
C LYS A 144 -31.68 3.60 -8.52
N GLN A 145 -32.18 4.38 -9.49
CA GLN A 145 -31.37 5.21 -10.38
C GLN A 145 -31.01 6.60 -9.80
N GLN A 146 -31.71 7.08 -8.78
CA GLN A 146 -31.41 8.36 -8.14
C GLN A 146 -30.49 8.14 -6.93
N ARG A 147 -29.33 8.79 -6.96
CA ARG A 147 -28.33 8.72 -5.90
C ARG A 147 -28.39 10.02 -5.09
N MET A 148 -28.61 9.92 -3.78
CA MET A 148 -28.54 11.04 -2.85
C MET A 148 -27.17 11.02 -2.14
N SER A 149 -26.60 12.17 -1.81
CA SER A 149 -25.34 12.25 -1.07
C SER A 149 -25.33 13.48 -0.15
N SER A 150 -24.51 13.50 0.90
CA SER A 150 -24.49 14.68 1.79
C SER A 150 -24.03 15.93 1.01
N ILE A 151 -22.97 15.81 0.22
CA ILE A 151 -22.46 16.86 -0.66
C ILE A 151 -22.48 16.34 -2.09
N MET A 152 -23.17 17.09 -2.96
CA MET A 152 -23.14 16.91 -4.40
C MET A 152 -22.36 18.06 -5.05
N MET A 153 -21.33 17.71 -5.81
CA MET A 153 -20.45 18.68 -6.44
C MET A 153 -20.43 18.50 -7.97
N ASN A 154 -20.96 19.48 -8.70
CA ASN A 154 -20.88 19.48 -10.16
C ASN A 154 -19.65 20.24 -10.68
N VAL A 155 -19.17 21.28 -10.00
CA VAL A 155 -17.99 22.05 -10.42
C VAL A 155 -17.43 22.86 -9.26
N GLY A 156 -16.17 23.31 -9.38
CA GLY A 156 -15.56 24.29 -8.50
C GLY A 156 -14.64 23.65 -7.46
N HIS A 157 -14.51 24.28 -6.30
CA HIS A 157 -13.56 23.88 -5.27
C HIS A 157 -14.29 23.56 -3.97
N LEU A 158 -14.22 22.30 -3.53
CA LEU A 158 -14.68 21.87 -2.21
C LEU A 158 -13.51 21.91 -1.23
N LYS A 159 -13.66 22.67 -0.14
CA LYS A 159 -12.77 22.67 1.02
C LYS A 159 -13.56 22.26 2.26
N LEU A 160 -13.22 21.12 2.83
CA LEU A 160 -13.94 20.54 3.97
C LEU A 160 -12.97 20.32 5.13
N ARG A 161 -13.28 20.88 6.29
CA ARG A 161 -12.42 20.91 7.49
C ARG A 161 -13.17 20.48 8.74
N ASP A 162 -12.51 19.69 9.58
CA ASP A 162 -12.95 19.37 10.95
C ASP A 162 -14.42 18.94 11.06
N SER A 163 -14.84 18.04 10.16
CA SER A 163 -16.24 17.70 9.95
C SER A 163 -16.54 16.23 10.23
N ILE A 164 -17.81 15.93 10.49
CA ILE A 164 -18.28 14.59 10.86
C ILE A 164 -19.50 14.21 10.03
N PHE A 165 -19.42 13.06 9.35
CA PHE A 165 -20.53 12.45 8.61
C PHE A 165 -20.85 11.10 9.25
N LEU A 166 -22.00 11.02 9.93
CA LEU A 166 -22.49 9.80 10.57
C LEU A 166 -23.71 9.24 9.84
N GLY A 167 -23.55 8.07 9.23
CA GLY A 167 -24.64 7.23 8.75
C GLY A 167 -24.94 6.17 9.81
N GLU A 168 -26.13 6.22 10.40
CA GLU A 168 -26.62 5.20 11.31
C GLU A 168 -27.25 4.02 10.55
N ALA A 169 -27.43 2.88 11.23
CA ALA A 169 -27.90 1.61 10.66
C ALA A 169 -29.29 1.67 9.98
N TYR A 170 -30.05 2.74 10.19
CA TYR A 170 -31.38 2.97 9.62
C TYR A 170 -31.41 4.12 8.60
N THR A 171 -30.25 4.67 8.23
CA THR A 171 -30.15 5.92 7.48
C THR A 171 -29.31 5.79 6.20
N SER A 172 -30.03 5.43 5.13
CA SER A 172 -29.98 6.14 3.85
C SER A 172 -28.88 5.84 2.82
N SER A 173 -29.32 5.43 1.63
CA SER A 173 -28.53 5.14 0.45
C SER A 173 -27.80 6.38 -0.09
N GLY A 174 -26.48 6.47 0.13
CA GLY A 174 -25.70 7.60 -0.38
C GLY A 174 -24.27 7.70 0.14
N SER A 175 -23.45 8.50 -0.56
CA SER A 175 -22.07 8.83 -0.16
C SER A 175 -22.03 10.15 0.62
N ALA A 176 -20.98 10.40 1.40
CA ALA A 176 -20.79 11.70 2.03
C ALA A 176 -20.43 12.77 0.99
N ILE A 177 -19.52 12.44 0.08
CA ILE A 177 -19.12 13.31 -1.03
C ILE A 177 -19.37 12.57 -2.34
N ARG A 178 -20.04 13.24 -3.28
CA ARG A 178 -20.23 12.74 -4.64
C ARG A 178 -19.97 13.87 -5.63
N ALA A 179 -19.02 13.67 -6.54
CA ALA A 179 -18.60 14.67 -7.50
C ALA A 179 -18.75 14.20 -8.95
N TYR A 180 -19.38 15.04 -9.77
CA TYR A 180 -19.55 14.91 -11.21
C TYR A 180 -19.06 16.19 -11.90
N PRO A 181 -17.75 16.42 -11.92
CA PRO A 181 -17.15 17.63 -12.47
C PRO A 181 -17.60 17.88 -13.91
N THR A 182 -18.21 19.03 -14.15
CA THR A 182 -18.52 19.61 -15.46
C THR A 182 -17.48 20.68 -15.86
N GLY A 183 -16.42 20.82 -15.07
CA GLY A 183 -15.31 21.75 -15.28
C GLY A 183 -14.18 21.51 -14.27
N PRO A 184 -13.07 22.28 -14.37
CA PRO A 184 -11.92 22.15 -13.47
C PRO A 184 -12.35 22.21 -12.00
N SER A 185 -11.94 21.20 -11.24
CA SER A 185 -12.45 21.02 -9.89
C SER A 185 -11.38 20.53 -8.91
N THR A 186 -11.55 20.84 -7.62
CA THR A 186 -10.68 20.34 -6.55
C THR A 186 -11.49 19.88 -5.35
N ILE A 187 -11.06 18.79 -4.72
CA ILE A 187 -11.59 18.30 -3.44
C ILE A 187 -10.44 18.26 -2.45
N ASP A 188 -10.52 19.14 -1.45
CA ASP A 188 -9.55 19.28 -0.38
C ASP A 188 -10.25 19.03 0.96
N VAL A 189 -9.93 17.91 1.59
CA VAL A 189 -10.59 17.41 2.80
C VAL A 189 -9.55 17.21 3.89
N GLU A 190 -9.79 17.76 5.08
CA GLU A 190 -8.86 17.63 6.20
C GLU A 190 -9.58 17.52 7.53
N GLY A 191 -9.15 16.58 8.38
CA GLY A 191 -9.69 16.46 9.74
C GLY A 191 -11.10 15.87 9.80
N VAL A 192 -11.47 14.99 8.85
CA VAL A 192 -12.88 14.53 8.68
C VAL A 192 -13.08 13.08 9.09
N LEU A 193 -14.21 12.82 9.77
CA LEU A 193 -14.69 11.48 10.10
C LEU A 193 -15.85 11.08 9.18
N PHE A 194 -15.68 9.98 8.45
CA PHE A 194 -16.71 9.33 7.62
C PHE A 194 -17.10 7.98 8.24
N LYS A 195 -18.27 7.92 8.87
CA LYS A 195 -18.75 6.74 9.58
C LYS A 195 -20.07 6.24 9.01
N GLY A 196 -20.15 4.94 8.71
CA GLY A 196 -21.40 4.25 8.35
C GLY A 196 -22.07 4.73 7.05
N GLN A 197 -21.31 5.26 6.10
CA GLN A 197 -21.84 5.76 4.82
C GLN A 197 -22.17 4.61 3.83
N GLY A 198 -23.04 4.87 2.84
CA GLY A 198 -23.21 4.03 1.65
C GLY A 198 -24.18 2.84 1.73
N TYR A 199 -25.08 2.79 2.72
CA TYR A 199 -26.03 1.69 2.88
C TYR A 199 -27.09 1.61 1.75
N GLY A 200 -26.95 0.68 0.79
CA GLY A 200 -27.98 0.39 -0.24
C GLY A 200 -27.42 -0.23 -1.54
N GLN A 201 -28.27 -0.88 -2.34
CA GLN A 201 -27.89 -1.41 -3.67
C GLN A 201 -27.70 -0.27 -4.68
N GLY A 202 -26.65 -0.33 -5.50
CA GLY A 202 -26.35 0.63 -6.56
C GLY A 202 -25.47 1.79 -6.10
N THR A 203 -24.87 1.69 -4.91
CA THR A 203 -23.83 2.61 -4.44
C THR A 203 -22.48 2.08 -4.90
N ASN A 204 -21.94 2.65 -5.99
CA ASN A 204 -20.58 2.34 -6.45
C ASN A 204 -19.51 2.58 -5.34
N VAL A 205 -19.86 3.17 -4.19
CA VAL A 205 -18.95 3.46 -3.07
C VAL A 205 -19.64 3.74 -1.73
N GLY A 206 -18.88 3.60 -0.64
CA GLY A 206 -19.21 3.99 0.73
C GLY A 206 -19.21 5.51 0.96
N ALA A 207 -18.05 6.13 1.14
CA ALA A 207 -17.95 7.52 1.61
C ALA A 207 -17.76 8.57 0.51
N VAL A 208 -16.92 8.29 -0.51
CA VAL A 208 -16.50 9.29 -1.50
C VAL A 208 -16.57 8.75 -2.92
N TYR A 209 -17.35 9.38 -3.79
CA TYR A 209 -17.43 9.07 -5.22
C TYR A 209 -16.94 10.25 -6.06
N VAL A 210 -16.05 10.01 -7.04
CA VAL A 210 -15.62 11.05 -7.99
C VAL A 210 -15.64 10.49 -9.42
N ASP A 211 -16.29 11.19 -10.34
CA ASP A 211 -16.32 10.84 -11.76
C ASP A 211 -15.38 11.73 -12.58
N MET A 212 -14.18 11.27 -12.88
CA MET A 212 -13.18 12.00 -13.66
C MET A 212 -13.25 11.72 -15.17
N ARG A 213 -14.30 11.06 -15.67
CA ARG A 213 -14.39 10.69 -17.09
C ARG A 213 -14.47 11.89 -18.03
N VAL A 214 -15.08 12.98 -17.55
CA VAL A 214 -15.25 14.21 -18.34
C VAL A 214 -14.21 15.26 -17.97
N PHE A 215 -13.89 15.39 -16.68
CA PHE A 215 -12.96 16.39 -16.17
C PHE A 215 -12.14 15.85 -15.00
N ASP A 216 -10.84 16.17 -15.01
CA ASP A 216 -9.95 15.84 -13.90
C ASP A 216 -10.33 16.63 -12.64
N VAL A 217 -10.20 15.96 -11.49
CA VAL A 217 -10.36 16.58 -10.17
C VAL A 217 -9.09 16.37 -9.37
N GLN A 218 -8.51 17.46 -8.86
CA GLN A 218 -7.40 17.33 -7.92
C GLN A 218 -7.95 16.93 -6.55
N ILE A 219 -7.44 15.83 -6.01
CA ILE A 219 -7.91 15.24 -4.76
C ILE A 219 -6.80 15.24 -3.71
N ILE A 220 -7.10 15.80 -2.54
CA ILE A 220 -6.27 15.75 -1.34
C ILE A 220 -7.15 15.46 -0.13
N PHE A 221 -6.83 14.40 0.60
CA PHE A 221 -7.41 14.03 1.89
C PHE A 221 -6.30 14.00 2.93
N LYS A 222 -6.44 14.75 4.02
CA LYS A 222 -5.48 14.83 5.12
C LYS A 222 -6.15 14.45 6.43
N ARG A 223 -5.53 13.62 7.27
CA ARG A 223 -6.07 13.22 8.59
C ARG A 223 -7.56 12.90 8.49
N CYS A 224 -7.93 11.83 7.78
CA CYS A 224 -9.32 11.40 7.67
C CYS A 224 -9.48 10.00 8.24
N ILE A 225 -10.62 9.73 8.87
CA ILE A 225 -10.98 8.38 9.34
C ILE A 225 -12.20 7.91 8.56
N PHE A 226 -12.10 6.71 8.02
CA PHE A 226 -13.19 5.99 7.38
C PHE A 226 -13.54 4.77 8.25
N ILE A 227 -14.79 4.62 8.68
CA ILE A 227 -15.19 3.54 9.58
C ILE A 227 -16.56 2.98 9.22
N GLY A 228 -16.62 1.67 9.02
CA GLY A 228 -17.89 0.95 8.82
C GLY A 228 -18.69 1.40 7.59
N ASN A 229 -18.05 2.06 6.61
CA ASN A 229 -18.71 2.43 5.37
C ASN A 229 -18.99 1.17 4.54
N LYS A 230 -20.12 1.14 3.85
CA LYS A 230 -20.59 -0.02 3.07
C LYS A 230 -20.82 0.42 1.63
N ALA A 231 -20.42 -0.41 0.68
CA ALA A 231 -20.59 -0.19 -0.75
C ALA A 231 -20.90 -1.51 -1.45
N ASP A 232 -21.42 -1.46 -2.68
CA ASP A 232 -21.58 -2.67 -3.51
C ASP A 232 -20.23 -3.39 -3.72
N TYR A 233 -19.13 -2.64 -3.73
CA TYR A 233 -17.76 -3.13 -3.98
C TYR A 233 -16.85 -3.07 -2.74
N GLY A 234 -17.43 -2.88 -1.55
CA GLY A 234 -16.67 -2.83 -0.28
C GLY A 234 -15.83 -1.57 -0.01
N SER A 235 -15.70 -0.63 -0.96
CA SER A 235 -14.74 0.48 -0.85
C SER A 235 -15.21 1.75 -0.14
N ASN A 236 -14.28 2.43 0.54
CA ASN A 236 -14.49 3.77 1.12
C ASN A 236 -14.50 4.86 0.06
N VAL A 237 -13.61 4.74 -0.94
CA VAL A 237 -13.42 5.70 -2.03
C VAL A 237 -13.52 4.99 -3.37
N PHE A 238 -14.16 5.65 -4.34
CA PHE A 238 -14.31 5.15 -5.69
C PHE A 238 -14.11 6.29 -6.67
N ILE A 239 -13.27 6.05 -7.68
CA ILE A 239 -12.98 7.03 -8.71
C ILE A 239 -13.18 6.39 -10.08
N SER A 240 -14.03 6.98 -10.91
CA SER A 240 -14.12 6.60 -12.32
C SER A 240 -13.16 7.47 -13.12
N TYR A 241 -12.23 6.86 -13.84
CA TYR A 241 -11.31 7.55 -14.73
C TYR A 241 -11.75 7.38 -16.19
N ASP A 242 -11.44 8.35 -17.04
CA ASP A 242 -11.46 8.15 -18.50
C ASP A 242 -10.30 7.25 -18.94
N SER A 243 -9.11 7.47 -18.36
CA SER A 243 -7.88 6.78 -18.74
C SER A 243 -6.93 6.51 -17.57
N LEU A 244 -5.99 5.57 -17.77
CA LEU A 244 -4.97 5.18 -16.78
C LEU A 244 -4.09 6.34 -16.30
N SER A 245 -3.83 7.33 -17.16
CA SER A 245 -2.96 8.48 -16.83
C SER A 245 -3.58 9.46 -15.83
N GLN A 246 -4.89 9.39 -15.60
CA GLN A 246 -5.59 10.26 -14.63
C GLN A 246 -5.53 9.75 -13.19
N ARG A 247 -4.93 8.57 -12.95
CA ARG A 247 -4.89 7.98 -11.62
C ARG A 247 -4.28 8.94 -10.60
N ILE A 248 -4.97 9.08 -9.48
CA ILE A 248 -4.51 9.95 -8.40
C ILE A 248 -3.16 9.49 -7.84
N ASN A 249 -2.39 10.43 -7.33
CA ASN A 249 -1.09 10.19 -6.73
C ASN A 249 -1.23 9.45 -5.38
N GLN A 250 -0.19 8.72 -4.96
CA GLN A 250 -0.11 8.14 -3.61
C GLN A 250 -0.27 9.19 -2.51
N ASN A 251 0.23 10.40 -2.74
CA ASN A 251 0.17 11.52 -1.81
C ASN A 251 -1.20 12.23 -1.79
N SER A 252 -2.21 11.72 -2.51
CA SER A 252 -3.59 12.23 -2.41
C SER A 252 -4.26 11.88 -1.08
N PHE A 253 -3.73 10.91 -0.33
CA PHE A 253 -4.23 10.52 1.00
C PHE A 253 -3.08 10.56 2.01
N ILE A 254 -3.13 11.53 2.92
CA ILE A 254 -2.05 11.86 3.85
C ILE A 254 -2.57 11.63 5.28
N GLY A 255 -2.01 10.65 5.98
CA GLY A 255 -2.43 10.32 7.34
C GLY A 255 -3.90 9.89 7.46
N CYS A 256 -4.45 9.24 6.43
CA CYS A 256 -5.82 8.73 6.43
C CYS A 256 -5.86 7.26 6.86
N SER A 257 -6.87 6.88 7.64
CA SER A 257 -7.05 5.52 8.17
C SER A 257 -8.44 4.97 7.90
N SER A 258 -8.49 3.68 7.56
CA SER A 258 -9.70 2.87 7.45
C SER A 258 -9.79 1.93 8.64
N ILE A 259 -10.95 1.92 9.30
CA ILE A 259 -11.29 1.02 10.39
C ILE A 259 -12.25 -0.02 9.86
N VAL A 260 -11.80 -1.27 9.89
CA VAL A 260 -12.57 -2.40 9.43
C VAL A 260 -13.09 -3.20 10.62
N GLU A 261 -14.41 -3.17 10.81
CA GLU A 261 -15.04 -3.78 11.98
C GLU A 261 -15.10 -5.31 11.89
N ASN A 262 -15.57 -5.89 10.76
CA ASN A 262 -15.88 -7.34 10.70
C ASN A 262 -15.81 -8.06 9.33
N SER A 263 -15.68 -7.39 8.17
CA SER A 263 -15.72 -8.08 6.85
C SER A 263 -14.46 -7.84 6.02
N HIS A 264 -13.93 -8.91 5.39
CA HIS A 264 -12.83 -8.82 4.42
C HIS A 264 -13.08 -7.82 3.28
N ASP A 265 -14.34 -7.63 2.87
CA ASP A 265 -14.70 -6.67 1.81
C ASP A 265 -14.41 -5.21 2.17
N GLN A 266 -14.33 -4.89 3.47
CA GLN A 266 -14.01 -3.53 3.97
C GLN A 266 -12.49 -3.27 4.08
N ASP A 267 -11.64 -4.30 3.91
CA ASP A 267 -10.19 -4.12 3.82
C ASP A 267 -9.83 -3.34 2.53
N ILE A 268 -10.71 -3.39 1.53
CA ILE A 268 -10.58 -2.63 0.29
C ILE A 268 -10.95 -1.18 0.55
N SER A 269 -9.96 -0.30 0.66
CA SER A 269 -10.24 1.11 0.96
C SER A 269 -10.53 1.96 -0.28
N VAL A 270 -9.92 1.65 -1.42
CA VAL A 270 -10.05 2.44 -2.66
C VAL A 270 -10.24 1.52 -3.87
N CYS A 271 -11.27 1.80 -4.66
CA CYS A 271 -11.54 1.15 -5.94
C CYS A 271 -11.61 2.18 -7.08
N TYR A 272 -11.49 1.72 -8.31
CA TYR A 272 -11.64 2.57 -9.49
C TYR A 272 -12.12 1.78 -10.71
N SER A 273 -12.63 2.50 -11.73
CA SER A 273 -12.98 1.97 -13.05
C SER A 273 -12.39 2.84 -14.17
N PHE A 274 -12.38 2.31 -15.40
CA PHE A 274 -11.95 3.04 -16.61
C PHE A 274 -13.05 3.11 -17.66
N GLY A 275 -13.19 4.28 -18.27
CA GLY A 275 -14.17 4.54 -19.32
C GLY A 275 -15.60 4.32 -18.86
N ASP A 276 -16.48 3.95 -19.79
CA ASP A 276 -17.92 3.79 -19.53
C ASP A 276 -18.30 2.41 -18.98
N ASN A 277 -17.33 1.53 -18.73
CA ASN A 277 -17.60 0.18 -18.21
C ASN A 277 -17.59 0.17 -16.68
N ASP A 278 -18.73 0.52 -16.08
CA ASP A 278 -18.91 0.50 -14.62
C ASP A 278 -18.94 -0.92 -14.02
N ASP A 279 -18.92 -1.98 -14.85
CA ASP A 279 -18.84 -3.38 -14.42
C ASP A 279 -17.37 -3.87 -14.24
N GLU A 280 -16.39 -3.16 -14.81
CA GLU A 280 -14.96 -3.45 -14.65
C GLU A 280 -14.35 -2.59 -13.54
N ILE A 281 -14.17 -3.22 -12.37
CA ILE A 281 -13.71 -2.54 -11.16
C ILE A 281 -12.40 -3.13 -10.69
N PHE A 282 -11.48 -2.22 -10.38
CA PHE A 282 -10.14 -2.52 -9.93
C PHE A 282 -9.96 -2.06 -8.49
N ILE A 283 -9.24 -2.87 -7.72
CA ILE A 283 -8.80 -2.53 -6.38
C ILE A 283 -7.50 -1.72 -6.50
N ASP A 284 -7.39 -0.63 -5.73
CA ASP A 284 -6.13 0.10 -5.65
C ASP A 284 -5.16 -0.58 -4.68
N GLU A 285 -4.30 -1.43 -5.21
CA GLU A 285 -3.28 -2.17 -4.46
C GLU A 285 -2.17 -1.27 -3.87
N ARG A 286 -2.14 0.04 -4.19
CA ARG A 286 -1.14 0.97 -3.64
C ARG A 286 -1.39 1.33 -2.17
N ASN A 287 -2.45 0.80 -1.55
CA ASN A 287 -2.81 1.03 -0.15
C ASN A 287 -2.83 2.52 0.24
N LEU A 288 -3.55 3.33 -0.55
CA LEU A 288 -3.61 4.79 -0.37
C LEU A 288 -4.07 5.21 1.03
N ILE A 289 -4.98 4.43 1.63
CA ILE A 289 -5.50 4.64 2.99
C ILE A 289 -4.96 3.51 3.86
N HIS A 290 -4.37 3.83 5.02
CA HIS A 290 -3.88 2.82 5.94
C HIS A 290 -5.03 1.98 6.48
N SER A 291 -4.84 0.67 6.55
CA SER A 291 -5.75 -0.26 7.22
C SER A 291 -4.95 -1.02 8.29
N SER A 292 -5.46 -1.03 9.51
CA SER A 292 -4.75 -1.60 10.65
C SER A 292 -4.48 -3.11 10.50
N TRP A 293 -3.35 -3.56 11.03
CA TRP A 293 -2.96 -4.98 11.08
C TRP A 293 -3.80 -5.81 12.07
N ASN A 294 -4.61 -5.13 12.90
CA ASN A 294 -5.59 -5.72 13.78
C ASN A 294 -6.97 -5.09 13.54
N ARG A 295 -8.05 -5.85 13.74
CA ARG A 295 -9.41 -5.29 13.67
C ARG A 295 -9.59 -4.23 14.74
N GLN A 296 -10.19 -3.10 14.36
CA GLN A 296 -10.49 -1.99 15.26
C GLN A 296 -11.99 -1.73 15.22
N LYS A 297 -12.57 -1.31 16.35
CA LYS A 297 -14.03 -1.15 16.49
C LYS A 297 -14.48 0.30 16.61
N SER A 298 -13.56 1.23 16.80
CA SER A 298 -13.90 2.63 17.08
C SER A 298 -12.81 3.58 16.59
N GLU A 299 -13.24 4.72 16.06
CA GLU A 299 -12.37 5.88 15.78
C GLU A 299 -11.60 6.33 17.04
N GLY A 300 -12.14 6.04 18.22
CA GLY A 300 -11.55 6.33 19.51
C GLY A 300 -10.26 5.57 19.82
N VAL A 301 -9.81 4.61 19.02
CA VAL A 301 -8.47 3.99 19.21
C VAL A 301 -7.41 4.53 18.25
N VAL A 302 -7.79 5.41 17.32
CA VAL A 302 -6.89 6.10 16.40
C VAL A 302 -6.53 7.46 16.98
N ARG A 303 -5.23 7.77 17.07
CA ARG A 303 -4.72 9.03 17.63
C ARG A 303 -3.74 9.69 16.69
N PHE A 304 -3.70 11.03 16.72
CA PHE A 304 -2.86 11.82 15.82
C PHE A 304 -1.84 12.66 16.59
N ILE A 305 -0.61 12.67 16.10
CA ILE A 305 0.45 13.60 16.48
C ILE A 305 0.88 14.38 15.23
N SER A 306 0.95 15.70 15.31
CA SER A 306 1.35 16.54 14.18
C SER A 306 2.09 17.78 14.66
N ASN A 307 2.90 18.38 13.80
CA ASN A 307 3.45 19.72 14.04
C ASN A 307 2.34 20.77 13.96
N SER A 308 2.52 21.88 14.69
CA SER A 308 1.57 23.00 14.66
C SER A 308 1.79 23.78 13.38
N ASP A 309 0.72 24.23 12.75
CA ASP A 309 0.77 25.09 11.60
C ASP A 309 -0.18 26.28 11.75
N ALA A 310 -0.20 27.17 10.77
CA ALA A 310 -1.02 28.37 10.79
C ALA A 310 -2.53 28.08 10.84
N ASN A 311 -2.97 26.93 10.34
CA ASN A 311 -4.38 26.51 10.31
C ASN A 311 -4.76 25.74 11.59
N HIS A 312 -3.80 25.12 12.25
CA HIS A 312 -3.97 24.31 13.47
C HIS A 312 -3.00 24.77 14.57
N PRO A 313 -3.21 25.96 15.16
CA PRO A 313 -2.46 26.38 16.33
C PRO A 313 -2.84 25.51 17.53
N PHE A 314 -1.85 24.91 18.18
CA PHE A 314 -2.10 24.05 19.34
C PHE A 314 -2.18 24.86 20.63
N ASP A 315 -3.33 24.75 21.29
CA ASP A 315 -3.50 25.13 22.68
C ASP A 315 -3.32 23.88 23.56
N SER A 316 -2.27 23.86 24.38
CA SER A 316 -1.94 22.76 25.28
C SER A 316 -2.97 22.55 26.40
N SER A 317 -3.86 23.53 26.64
CA SER A 317 -4.94 23.41 27.61
C SER A 317 -6.17 22.66 27.10
N MET A 318 -6.24 22.40 25.79
CA MET A 318 -7.38 21.74 25.15
C MET A 318 -7.10 20.27 24.85
N LYS A 319 -8.13 19.43 24.96
CA LYS A 319 -8.06 18.02 24.57
C LYS A 319 -7.57 17.88 23.12
N CYS A 320 -6.62 16.97 22.90
CA CYS A 320 -6.03 16.67 21.60
C CYS A 320 -5.99 15.16 21.33
N GLY A 321 -5.48 14.80 20.15
CA GLY A 321 -5.32 13.42 19.69
C GLY A 321 -6.43 12.98 18.76
N SER A 322 -7.42 13.83 18.47
CA SER A 322 -8.47 13.55 17.49
C SER A 322 -8.02 13.94 16.06
N VAL A 323 -8.84 13.54 15.09
CA VAL A 323 -8.66 13.83 13.67
C VAL A 323 -8.59 15.34 13.36
N SER A 324 -9.44 16.13 14.02
CA SER A 324 -9.50 17.60 13.89
C SER A 324 -8.49 18.33 14.77
N LYS A 325 -8.02 17.67 15.84
CA LYS A 325 -7.12 18.29 16.81
C LYS A 325 -6.01 17.32 17.21
N PRO A 326 -4.98 17.16 16.38
CA PRO A 326 -3.83 16.33 16.72
C PRO A 326 -3.08 16.89 17.93
N CYS A 327 -2.38 16.02 18.66
CA CYS A 327 -1.44 16.47 19.69
C CYS A 327 -0.10 16.88 19.04
N ASN A 328 0.67 17.75 19.69
CA ASN A 328 2.01 18.10 19.23
C ASN A 328 3.07 17.05 19.58
N THR A 329 2.87 16.31 20.67
CA THR A 329 3.84 15.34 21.21
C THR A 329 3.12 14.12 21.78
N TYR A 330 3.86 13.00 21.84
CA TYR A 330 3.38 11.78 22.47
C TYR A 330 3.09 11.94 23.97
N GLN A 331 3.92 12.73 24.67
CA GLN A 331 3.76 12.95 26.11
C GLN A 331 2.40 13.59 26.44
N ILE A 332 2.04 14.66 25.71
CA ILE A 332 0.75 15.32 25.89
C ILE A 332 -0.40 14.38 25.53
N LEU A 333 -0.26 13.59 24.46
CA LEU A 333 -1.26 12.60 24.08
C LEU A 333 -1.53 11.59 25.21
N ILE A 334 -0.49 11.04 25.82
CA ILE A 334 -0.64 10.07 26.91
C ILE A 334 -1.22 10.70 28.18
N GLU A 335 -0.82 11.92 28.53
CA GLU A 335 -1.41 12.65 29.65
C GLU A 335 -2.92 12.83 29.50
N GLN A 336 -3.39 13.12 28.28
CA GLN A 336 -4.82 13.22 27.96
C GLN A 336 -5.52 11.87 28.05
N ILE A 337 -4.94 10.82 27.47
CA ILE A 337 -5.52 9.45 27.49
C ILE A 337 -5.65 8.93 28.92
N GLN A 338 -4.68 9.21 29.79
CA GLN A 338 -4.72 8.80 31.19
C GLN A 338 -5.85 9.47 32.00
N GLN A 339 -6.32 10.65 31.56
CA GLN A 339 -7.45 11.37 32.15
C GLN A 339 -8.81 10.89 31.62
N GLU A 340 -8.85 10.10 30.53
CA GLU A 340 -10.10 9.60 29.96
C GLU A 340 -10.77 8.56 30.86
N SER A 341 -12.09 8.65 30.98
CA SER A 341 -12.90 7.60 31.59
C SER A 341 -12.94 6.38 30.67
N GLU A 342 -12.69 5.20 31.22
CA GLU A 342 -12.71 3.95 30.48
C GLU A 342 -14.11 3.63 29.96
N SER A 343 -14.23 3.36 28.67
CA SER A 343 -15.48 3.05 28.01
C SER A 343 -15.68 1.53 27.90
N ILE A 344 -16.94 1.09 27.92
CA ILE A 344 -17.31 -0.33 27.85
C ILE A 344 -16.94 -0.94 26.48
N ASP A 345 -16.97 -0.13 25.42
CA ASP A 345 -16.64 -0.52 24.04
C ASP A 345 -15.13 -0.47 23.73
N GLY A 346 -14.29 -0.04 24.68
CA GLY A 346 -12.85 0.10 24.50
C GLY A 346 -12.42 1.26 23.60
N SER A 347 -13.33 2.19 23.28
CA SER A 347 -13.07 3.38 22.46
C SER A 347 -12.26 4.48 23.16
N THR A 348 -12.14 4.45 24.49
CA THR A 348 -11.36 5.43 25.25
C THR A 348 -10.20 4.77 25.99
N ARG A 349 -9.22 5.58 26.42
CA ARG A 349 -8.07 5.14 27.24
C ARG A 349 -7.11 4.16 26.54
N ARG A 350 -7.32 3.87 25.26
CA ARG A 350 -6.55 2.92 24.46
C ARG A 350 -6.07 3.56 23.15
N VAL A 351 -4.89 3.15 22.69
CA VAL A 351 -4.39 3.49 21.34
C VAL A 351 -3.99 2.22 20.63
N GLU A 352 -4.59 2.00 19.47
CA GLU A 352 -4.26 0.89 18.58
C GLU A 352 -3.59 1.38 17.29
N THR A 353 -3.90 2.61 16.85
CA THR A 353 -3.19 3.27 15.74
C THR A 353 -2.77 4.67 16.14
N LEU A 354 -1.49 4.97 15.98
CA LEU A 354 -0.88 6.27 16.21
C LEU A 354 -0.36 6.83 14.89
N ILE A 355 -0.96 7.92 14.41
CA ILE A 355 -0.63 8.55 13.13
C ILE A 355 0.23 9.79 13.37
N PHE A 356 1.41 9.82 12.77
CA PHE A 356 2.30 10.98 12.71
C PHE A 356 2.02 11.79 11.43
N GLY A 357 1.76 13.08 11.60
CA GLY A 357 1.51 14.04 10.51
C GLY A 357 2.77 14.35 9.69
N GLU A 358 2.62 15.29 8.76
CA GLU A 358 3.72 15.74 7.89
C GLU A 358 4.80 16.52 8.67
N GLY A 359 6.02 16.46 8.15
CA GLY A 359 7.19 17.18 8.66
C GLY A 359 8.10 16.33 9.54
N LYS A 360 9.11 17.00 10.11
CA LYS A 360 10.07 16.40 11.03
C LYS A 360 9.54 16.50 12.46
N ILE A 361 9.45 15.38 13.16
CA ILE A 361 8.87 15.28 14.49
C ILE A 361 9.92 14.70 15.44
N SER A 362 10.41 15.58 16.31
CA SER A 362 11.36 15.19 17.35
C SER A 362 10.62 14.49 18.50
N SER A 363 11.04 13.30 18.89
CA SER A 363 10.40 12.56 19.99
C SER A 363 11.40 12.20 21.08
N PRO A 364 11.19 12.64 22.35
CA PRO A 364 12.12 12.35 23.44
C PRO A 364 12.08 10.90 23.92
N PHE A 365 10.87 10.34 24.07
CA PHE A 365 10.65 8.96 24.46
C PHE A 365 9.19 8.57 24.21
N ILE A 366 8.97 7.41 23.61
CA ILE A 366 7.64 6.83 23.37
C ILE A 366 7.56 5.51 24.13
N ASP A 367 6.85 5.53 25.27
CA ASP A 367 6.54 4.33 26.05
C ASP A 367 5.20 3.75 25.62
N LEU A 368 5.23 2.73 24.76
CA LEU A 368 4.02 2.09 24.23
C LEU A 368 3.34 1.19 25.26
N SER A 369 3.93 0.94 26.44
CA SER A 369 3.22 0.22 27.51
C SER A 369 2.01 1.01 28.04
N LEU A 370 2.01 2.33 27.84
CA LEU A 370 0.96 3.24 28.30
C LEU A 370 -0.27 3.25 27.37
N VAL A 371 -0.18 2.66 26.17
CA VAL A 371 -1.28 2.67 25.18
C VAL A 371 -2.35 1.60 25.39
N ARG A 372 -2.10 0.64 26.28
CA ARG A 372 -3.04 -0.44 26.66
C ARG A 372 -3.57 -1.26 25.48
N SER A 373 -2.71 -1.55 24.51
CA SER A 373 -3.02 -2.44 23.39
C SER A 373 -1.90 -3.45 23.19
N ASP A 374 -2.25 -4.68 22.80
CA ASP A 374 -1.29 -5.74 22.47
C ASP A 374 -0.60 -5.51 21.11
N ILE A 375 -1.27 -4.79 20.22
CA ILE A 375 -0.75 -4.37 18.91
C ILE A 375 -0.91 -2.86 18.80
N ILE A 376 0.13 -2.20 18.31
CA ILE A 376 0.10 -0.78 17.98
C ILE A 376 0.67 -0.55 16.59
N ASN A 377 -0.12 0.13 15.76
CA ASN A 377 0.25 0.58 14.43
C ASN A 377 0.75 2.02 14.53
N ILE A 378 1.99 2.28 14.14
CA ILE A 378 2.60 3.60 14.08
C ILE A 378 2.74 3.96 12.60
N VAL A 379 2.00 4.96 12.15
CA VAL A 379 1.81 5.23 10.71
C VAL A 379 2.16 6.67 10.41
N GLY A 380 2.88 6.92 9.32
CA GLY A 380 3.17 8.27 8.83
C GLY A 380 2.40 8.61 7.57
N CYS A 381 2.70 9.79 7.02
CA CYS A 381 2.12 10.26 5.78
C CYS A 381 2.87 9.76 4.52
N GLY A 382 3.99 9.06 4.69
CA GLY A 382 4.93 8.67 3.63
C GLY A 382 6.37 8.85 4.10
N ASP A 383 7.29 8.02 3.64
CA ASP A 383 8.71 8.05 4.05
C ASP A 383 9.44 9.36 3.65
N GLN A 384 8.90 10.10 2.68
CA GLN A 384 9.40 11.42 2.28
C GLN A 384 8.69 12.59 2.99
N LEU A 385 7.52 12.34 3.59
CA LEU A 385 6.66 13.37 4.17
C LEU A 385 6.72 13.42 5.70
N THR A 386 6.94 12.28 6.35
CA THR A 386 6.99 12.16 7.81
C THR A 386 8.33 11.60 8.24
N GLU A 387 9.10 12.40 8.99
CA GLU A 387 10.39 11.99 9.56
C GLU A 387 10.29 12.06 11.10
N ILE A 388 10.61 10.97 11.79
CA ILE A 388 10.73 10.96 13.26
C ILE A 388 12.18 10.73 13.67
N TYR A 389 12.63 11.45 14.69
CA TYR A 389 14.01 11.36 15.17
C TYR A 389 14.09 11.54 16.70
N PRO A 390 15.09 10.91 17.36
CA PRO A 390 15.22 10.96 18.80
C PRO A 390 15.64 12.33 19.31
N GLN A 391 15.14 12.71 20.50
CA GLN A 391 15.73 13.74 21.35
C GLN A 391 16.47 13.14 22.55
N GLN A 392 17.28 13.97 23.22
CA GLN A 392 18.17 13.53 24.28
C GLN A 392 17.38 12.91 25.43
N SER A 393 17.73 11.68 25.79
CA SER A 393 17.08 10.86 26.80
C SER A 393 18.11 10.02 27.54
N ARG A 394 17.76 9.54 28.75
CA ARG A 394 18.57 8.57 29.51
C ARG A 394 18.39 7.14 29.02
N LEU A 395 17.44 6.93 28.10
CA LEU A 395 17.10 5.62 27.56
C LEU A 395 17.91 5.31 26.30
N GLN A 396 18.06 4.02 26.00
CA GLN A 396 18.86 3.55 24.88
C GLN A 396 18.11 3.48 23.55
N ALA A 397 16.79 3.72 23.55
CA ALA A 397 15.98 3.76 22.32
C ALA A 397 14.84 4.77 22.46
N MET A 398 14.39 5.29 21.31
CA MET A 398 13.29 6.26 21.21
C MET A 398 11.93 5.64 21.55
N ILE A 399 11.67 4.42 21.09
CA ILE A 399 10.40 3.70 21.24
C ILE A 399 10.61 2.42 22.04
N TYR A 400 9.84 2.26 23.11
CA TYR A 400 9.81 1.04 23.92
C TYR A 400 8.44 0.37 23.80
N GLY A 401 8.44 -0.87 23.33
CA GLY A 401 7.27 -1.75 23.38
C GLY A 401 6.99 -2.24 24.80
N GLY A 402 5.72 -2.41 25.10
CA GLY A 402 5.26 -3.17 26.27
C GLY A 402 5.63 -4.66 26.18
N PHE A 403 5.46 -5.38 27.29
CA PHE A 403 5.75 -6.81 27.35
C PHE A 403 4.82 -7.61 26.42
N ASN A 404 5.40 -8.44 25.54
CA ASN A 404 4.70 -9.22 24.50
C ASN A 404 3.87 -8.37 23.52
N GLN A 405 4.13 -7.07 23.44
CA GLN A 405 3.47 -6.15 22.52
C GLN A 405 4.09 -6.27 21.12
N ILE A 406 3.26 -6.20 20.09
CA ILE A 406 3.70 -6.11 18.70
C ILE A 406 3.62 -4.66 18.25
N ILE A 407 4.71 -4.19 17.67
CA ILE A 407 4.81 -2.86 17.07
C ILE A 407 4.80 -3.02 15.56
N VAL A 408 3.88 -2.34 14.89
CA VAL A 408 3.83 -2.22 13.43
C VAL A 408 4.19 -0.78 13.09
N ILE A 409 5.12 -0.57 12.15
CA ILE A 409 5.49 0.76 11.68
C ILE A 409 5.41 0.85 10.16
N GLU A 410 4.75 1.89 9.66
CA GLU A 410 4.49 2.05 8.24
C GLU A 410 4.64 3.51 7.78
N LYS A 411 5.11 3.73 6.55
CA LYS A 411 5.06 5.05 5.88
C LYS A 411 5.76 6.19 6.63
N ILE A 412 6.89 5.91 7.27
CA ILE A 412 7.67 6.87 8.06
C ILE A 412 9.16 6.78 7.67
N CYS A 413 9.88 7.88 7.71
CA CYS A 413 11.34 7.88 7.84
C CYS A 413 11.73 7.96 9.32
N ILE A 414 12.49 6.99 9.83
CA ILE A 414 13.13 7.08 11.14
C ILE A 414 14.59 7.47 10.94
N ALA A 415 14.98 8.64 11.44
CA ALA A 415 16.30 9.20 11.21
C ALA A 415 17.14 9.30 12.49
N ASN A 416 18.44 9.05 12.39
CA ASN A 416 19.37 9.34 13.47
C ASN A 416 19.56 10.85 13.64
N SER A 417 19.81 11.27 14.89
CA SER A 417 20.06 12.68 15.21
C SER A 417 21.38 12.84 15.96
N PRO A 418 22.27 13.76 15.54
CA PRO A 418 23.51 14.05 16.26
C PRO A 418 23.24 14.70 17.62
N ALA A 419 22.05 15.26 17.85
CA ALA A 419 21.63 15.74 19.16
C ALA A 419 21.34 14.59 20.15
N SER A 420 21.32 13.35 19.68
CA SER A 420 20.97 12.15 20.46
C SER A 420 21.83 10.96 20.04
N PRO A 421 23.16 11.06 20.17
CA PRO A 421 24.09 10.12 19.56
C PRO A 421 24.01 8.71 20.17
N LEU A 422 23.51 8.57 21.40
CA LEU A 422 23.48 7.31 22.15
C LEU A 422 22.16 6.54 21.98
N ILE A 423 21.21 7.07 21.21
CA ILE A 423 19.81 6.60 21.21
C ILE A 423 19.53 5.84 19.92
N GLY A 424 19.15 4.57 20.07
CA GLY A 424 18.57 3.75 19.01
C GLY A 424 17.10 4.09 18.75
N PHE A 425 16.44 3.29 17.92
CA PHE A 425 15.06 3.56 17.51
C PHE A 425 14.05 2.76 18.32
N ILE A 426 14.13 1.43 18.30
CA ILE A 426 13.06 0.58 18.85
C ILE A 426 13.63 -0.52 19.73
N ARG A 427 12.95 -0.74 20.86
CA ARG A 427 13.16 -1.90 21.72
C ARG A 427 11.84 -2.63 22.03
N THR A 428 11.77 -3.93 21.79
CA THR A 428 10.64 -4.79 22.24
C THR A 428 11.10 -5.76 23.33
N GLN A 429 10.15 -6.31 24.10
CA GLN A 429 10.44 -7.23 25.21
C GLN A 429 9.37 -8.32 25.29
N GLY A 430 9.79 -9.56 25.54
CA GLY A 430 8.91 -10.72 25.59
C GLY A 430 9.11 -11.71 24.43
N ALA A 431 8.68 -12.95 24.64
CA ALA A 431 8.84 -13.99 23.62
C ALA A 431 7.79 -13.90 22.49
N GLU A 432 6.64 -13.27 22.77
CA GLU A 432 5.53 -13.11 21.83
C GLU A 432 5.41 -11.66 21.32
N SER A 433 6.40 -10.80 21.60
CA SER A 433 6.50 -9.48 20.98
C SER A 433 6.98 -9.59 19.54
N GLY A 434 6.84 -8.49 18.79
CA GLY A 434 7.33 -8.44 17.42
C GLY A 434 7.49 -7.03 16.90
N LEU A 435 8.27 -6.92 15.83
CA LEU A 435 8.39 -5.71 15.04
C LEU A 435 8.02 -6.02 13.59
N VAL A 436 7.03 -5.31 13.08
CA VAL A 436 6.67 -5.28 11.67
C VAL A 436 7.03 -3.90 11.13
N MET A 437 7.75 -3.83 10.02
CA MET A 437 8.06 -2.59 9.32
C MET A 437 7.70 -2.74 7.84
N GLN A 438 6.91 -1.80 7.31
CA GLN A 438 6.47 -1.85 5.92
C GLN A 438 6.52 -0.47 5.25
N ASP A 439 6.98 -0.42 4.00
CA ASP A 439 6.93 0.80 3.15
C ASP A 439 7.51 2.03 3.88
N MET A 440 8.74 1.89 4.35
CA MET A 440 9.34 2.88 5.26
C MET A 440 10.87 2.97 5.10
N ARG A 441 11.44 4.06 5.63
CA ARG A 441 12.87 4.35 5.54
C ARG A 441 13.50 4.44 6.92
N VAL A 442 14.74 3.98 7.03
CA VAL A 442 15.61 4.15 8.18
C VAL A 442 16.87 4.83 7.68
N GLN A 443 17.15 6.02 8.19
CA GLN A 443 18.21 6.88 7.66
C GLN A 443 19.20 7.27 8.74
N GLY A 444 20.49 7.29 8.41
CA GLY A 444 21.48 7.94 9.26
C GLY A 444 21.42 9.46 9.15
N TYR A 445 22.41 10.15 9.72
CA TYR A 445 22.49 11.60 9.61
C TYR A 445 23.26 11.99 8.34
N LEU A 446 22.57 12.61 7.38
CA LEU A 446 23.07 12.87 6.02
C LEU A 446 24.31 13.78 5.94
N GLU A 447 24.58 14.60 6.97
CA GLU A 447 25.78 15.46 6.99
C GLU A 447 26.99 14.77 7.64
N THR A 448 26.87 13.50 8.02
CA THR A 448 27.99 12.68 8.50
C THR A 448 28.52 11.75 7.42
N SER A 449 29.70 11.22 7.70
CA SER A 449 30.43 10.22 6.93
C SER A 449 30.93 9.14 7.91
N PRO A 450 31.42 8.01 7.40
CA PRO A 450 32.04 6.98 8.24
C PRO A 450 33.16 7.49 9.16
N TYR A 451 33.83 8.59 8.81
CA TYR A 451 35.02 9.09 9.53
C TYR A 451 34.70 10.12 10.62
N ASN A 452 33.54 10.78 10.56
CA ASN A 452 33.18 11.88 11.46
C ASN A 452 31.84 11.68 12.19
N THR A 453 31.19 10.53 12.01
CA THR A 453 29.99 10.20 12.78
C THR A 453 30.27 10.17 14.28
N MET A 454 29.33 10.74 15.05
CA MET A 454 29.33 10.73 16.51
C MET A 454 28.28 9.76 17.08
N LEU A 455 27.58 9.01 16.21
CA LEU A 455 26.49 8.13 16.60
C LEU A 455 27.06 6.85 17.24
N GLU A 456 26.69 6.58 18.49
CA GLU A 456 27.14 5.45 19.30
C GLU A 456 25.98 4.71 20.00
N PRO A 457 24.81 4.48 19.36
CA PRO A 457 23.76 3.70 19.99
C PRO A 457 24.23 2.23 20.10
N PRO A 458 23.89 1.50 21.17
CA PRO A 458 24.24 0.08 21.27
C PRO A 458 23.58 -0.77 20.16
N TYR A 459 22.41 -0.31 19.68
CA TYR A 459 21.66 -0.87 18.57
C TYR A 459 20.74 0.21 17.99
N LEU A 460 20.33 0.09 16.73
CA LEU A 460 19.17 0.84 16.23
C LEU A 460 17.85 0.12 16.55
N PHE A 461 17.84 -1.21 16.43
CA PHE A 461 16.67 -2.05 16.75
C PHE A 461 17.10 -3.22 17.65
N SER A 462 16.47 -3.35 18.83
CA SER A 462 16.64 -4.48 19.74
C SER A 462 15.31 -5.18 19.97
N ILE A 463 15.13 -6.30 19.30
CA ILE A 463 13.85 -6.98 19.18
C ILE A 463 13.90 -8.30 19.94
N GLU A 464 13.04 -8.46 20.93
CA GLU A 464 12.69 -9.77 21.46
C GLU A 464 11.43 -10.28 20.76
N GLY A 465 11.40 -11.58 20.41
CA GLY A 465 10.33 -12.22 19.64
C GLY A 465 10.66 -12.35 18.16
N PHE A 466 9.84 -11.75 17.27
CA PHE A 466 10.02 -11.85 15.81
C PHE A 466 10.19 -10.50 15.10
N VAL A 467 10.71 -10.55 13.87
CA VAL A 467 10.82 -9.39 12.98
C VAL A 467 10.26 -9.73 11.59
N HIS A 468 9.51 -8.81 11.00
CA HIS A 468 9.05 -8.88 9.62
C HIS A 468 9.27 -7.52 8.94
N LEU A 469 10.13 -7.48 7.93
CA LEU A 469 10.46 -6.27 7.18
C LEU A 469 9.99 -6.44 5.74
N GLN A 470 9.25 -5.47 5.21
CA GLN A 470 8.68 -5.51 3.87
C GLN A 470 8.87 -4.16 3.17
N ASP A 471 9.62 -4.12 2.07
CA ASP A 471 9.87 -2.87 1.33
C ASP A 471 10.47 -1.76 2.24
N VAL A 472 11.46 -2.12 3.06
CA VAL A 472 12.15 -1.21 3.99
C VAL A 472 13.52 -0.83 3.45
N ILE A 473 13.83 0.46 3.46
CA ILE A 473 15.12 1.01 3.01
C ILE A 473 15.93 1.49 4.21
N PHE A 474 17.10 0.89 4.44
CA PHE A 474 18.12 1.36 5.38
C PHE A 474 19.23 2.03 4.57
N GLU A 475 19.49 3.31 4.79
CA GLU A 475 20.45 4.06 3.98
C GLU A 475 21.29 5.07 4.78
N HIS A 476 22.53 5.28 4.34
CA HIS A 476 23.45 6.31 4.86
C HIS A 476 23.66 6.22 6.38
N ILE A 477 23.77 5.00 6.93
CA ILE A 477 23.86 4.78 8.37
C ILE A 477 25.33 4.61 8.79
N TYR A 478 25.88 5.60 9.49
CA TYR A 478 27.25 5.56 10.00
C TYR A 478 27.27 5.55 11.53
N LEU A 479 27.72 4.45 12.12
CA LEU A 479 27.81 4.27 13.57
C LEU A 479 29.26 4.10 14.01
N ARG A 480 29.66 4.82 15.06
CA ARG A 480 30.96 4.61 15.71
C ARG A 480 30.96 3.34 16.58
N THR A 481 29.82 2.92 17.09
CA THR A 481 29.57 1.59 17.70
C THR A 481 28.08 1.30 17.61
N GLY A 482 27.70 0.03 17.67
CA GLY A 482 26.32 -0.43 17.58
C GLY A 482 26.05 -1.37 16.41
N ALA A 483 25.07 -2.24 16.61
CA ALA A 483 24.47 -3.04 15.53
C ALA A 483 23.26 -2.31 14.93
N ILE A 484 22.91 -2.58 13.68
CA ILE A 484 21.66 -2.08 13.10
C ILE A 484 20.49 -2.83 13.72
N LEU A 485 20.53 -4.15 13.68
CA LEU A 485 19.41 -4.98 14.12
C LEU A 485 19.90 -6.14 15.01
N GLN A 486 19.32 -6.25 16.19
CA GLN A 486 19.53 -7.34 17.13
C GLN A 486 18.20 -8.01 17.41
N VAL A 487 18.05 -9.28 17.03
CA VAL A 487 16.82 -10.07 17.23
C VAL A 487 17.11 -11.27 18.12
N VAL A 488 16.27 -11.48 19.13
CA VAL A 488 16.30 -12.65 20.01
C VAL A 488 14.94 -13.32 20.05
N GLY A 489 14.84 -14.59 19.65
CA GLY A 489 13.60 -15.37 19.66
C GLY A 489 13.35 -16.09 18.35
N LEU A 490 13.25 -15.34 17.25
CA LEU A 490 13.10 -15.82 15.86
C LEU A 490 11.93 -16.79 15.67
N ARG A 491 10.87 -16.65 16.47
CA ARG A 491 9.69 -17.51 16.43
C ARG A 491 8.43 -16.67 16.61
N ARG A 492 7.38 -17.04 15.88
CA ARG A 492 6.01 -16.53 16.04
C ARG A 492 5.06 -17.71 16.14
N THR A 493 3.98 -17.59 16.91
CA THR A 493 2.91 -18.59 16.91
C THR A 493 2.18 -18.56 15.55
N ALA A 494 2.05 -19.71 14.87
CA ALA A 494 1.57 -19.76 13.47
C ALA A 494 0.12 -19.24 13.33
N ASP A 495 -0.70 -19.46 14.35
CA ASP A 495 -2.10 -19.03 14.44
C ASP A 495 -2.29 -17.85 15.40
N ASP A 496 -1.30 -16.94 15.49
CA ASP A 496 -1.47 -15.73 16.30
C ASP A 496 -2.58 -14.85 15.73
N SER A 497 -3.79 -15.02 16.28
CA SER A 497 -5.01 -14.32 15.86
C SER A 497 -4.96 -12.82 16.13
N ARG A 498 -3.92 -12.32 16.81
CA ARG A 498 -3.74 -10.89 17.03
C ARG A 498 -3.39 -10.18 15.71
N ILE A 499 -2.60 -10.81 14.82
CA ILE A 499 -2.16 -10.21 13.55
C ILE A 499 -2.76 -10.96 12.36
N GLU A 500 -3.90 -10.49 11.85
CA GLU A 500 -4.61 -11.15 10.74
C GLU A 500 -3.83 -11.07 9.42
N GLN A 501 -3.23 -9.90 9.11
CA GLN A 501 -2.61 -9.63 7.81
C GLN A 501 -1.30 -10.40 7.57
N LEU A 502 -0.55 -10.74 8.63
CA LEU A 502 0.68 -11.53 8.50
C LEU A 502 0.36 -13.00 8.20
N GLY A 503 -0.87 -13.46 8.49
CA GLY A 503 -1.42 -14.76 8.07
C GLY A 503 -0.42 -15.92 8.20
N LYS A 504 -0.13 -16.57 7.06
CA LYS A 504 0.82 -17.69 6.91
C LYS A 504 2.20 -17.26 6.41
N THR A 505 2.47 -15.96 6.26
CA THR A 505 3.78 -15.52 5.77
C THR A 505 4.87 -15.82 6.81
N SER A 506 6.05 -16.20 6.31
CA SER A 506 7.19 -16.44 7.19
C SER A 506 7.75 -15.11 7.69
N ILE A 507 8.28 -15.11 8.91
CA ILE A 507 9.00 -13.93 9.42
C ILE A 507 10.30 -13.75 8.64
N GLY A 508 10.81 -12.53 8.49
CA GLY A 508 11.91 -12.31 7.56
C GLY A 508 12.06 -10.90 7.02
N PHE A 509 12.95 -10.76 6.03
CA PHE A 509 13.17 -9.57 5.24
C PHE A 509 12.70 -9.84 3.82
N TYR A 510 11.86 -8.95 3.28
CA TYR A 510 11.29 -9.07 1.96
C TYR A 510 11.46 -7.75 1.23
N ARG A 511 12.09 -7.77 0.06
CA ARG A 511 12.31 -6.59 -0.78
C ARG A 511 12.96 -5.42 -0.03
N CYS A 512 13.86 -5.72 0.89
CA CYS A 512 14.53 -4.70 1.71
C CYS A 512 15.81 -4.22 1.02
N ILE A 513 16.23 -3.00 1.32
CA ILE A 513 17.50 -2.43 0.87
C ILE A 513 18.31 -2.02 2.10
N PHE A 514 19.55 -2.47 2.17
CA PHE A 514 20.55 -2.06 3.15
C PHE A 514 21.72 -1.47 2.39
N ASP A 515 21.74 -0.15 2.28
CA ASP A 515 22.69 0.58 1.46
C ASP A 515 23.55 1.52 2.30
N ASP A 516 24.84 1.60 1.98
CA ASP A 516 25.78 2.54 2.60
C ASP A 516 25.74 2.56 4.14
N ILE A 517 26.03 1.39 4.73
CA ILE A 517 26.02 1.19 6.18
C ILE A 517 27.45 0.96 6.67
N THR A 518 27.94 1.79 7.58
CA THR A 518 29.25 1.57 8.24
C THR A 518 29.12 1.52 9.75
N THR A 519 29.68 0.49 10.39
CA THR A 519 29.80 0.40 11.85
C THR A 519 31.18 -0.08 12.28
N ASN A 520 31.70 0.38 13.43
CA ASN A 520 32.92 -0.20 14.02
C ASN A 520 32.67 -1.46 14.88
N GLU A 521 31.47 -2.03 14.80
CA GLU A 521 31.15 -3.32 15.40
C GLU A 521 31.48 -4.49 14.48
N SER A 522 31.76 -5.63 15.10
CA SER A 522 31.96 -6.89 14.38
C SER A 522 30.69 -7.45 13.71
N VAL A 523 29.50 -6.94 14.06
CA VAL A 523 28.20 -7.47 13.64
C VAL A 523 27.25 -6.33 13.26
N ILE A 524 26.69 -6.38 12.05
CA ILE A 524 25.65 -5.43 11.60
C ILE A 524 24.26 -5.94 12.01
N ILE A 525 23.94 -7.19 11.67
CA ILE A 525 22.67 -7.84 12.00
C ILE A 525 22.93 -9.12 12.79
N SER A 526 22.29 -9.23 13.94
CA SER A 526 22.39 -10.36 14.87
C SER A 526 21.03 -11.01 15.02
N LEU A 527 20.89 -12.28 14.61
CA LEU A 527 19.67 -13.07 14.75
C LEU A 527 19.97 -14.28 15.64
N ASN A 528 19.44 -14.27 16.86
CA ASN A 528 19.68 -15.31 17.85
C ASN A 528 18.38 -15.95 18.31
N GLU A 529 18.40 -17.25 18.53
CA GLU A 529 17.31 -17.94 19.22
C GLU A 529 17.49 -17.84 20.75
N LYS A 530 16.39 -17.62 21.50
CA LYS A 530 16.43 -17.29 22.94
C LYS A 530 17.10 -18.37 23.81
N ASP A 531 16.98 -19.65 23.44
CA ASP A 531 17.62 -20.77 24.14
C ASP A 531 19.16 -20.79 24.04
N LEU A 532 19.75 -20.01 23.11
CA LEU A 532 21.20 -19.88 22.89
C LEU A 532 21.79 -18.55 23.40
N ALA A 533 20.96 -17.58 23.80
CA ALA A 533 21.41 -16.26 24.20
C ALA A 533 22.19 -16.27 25.54
N SER A 534 21.94 -17.25 26.41
CA SER A 534 22.57 -17.40 27.72
C SER A 534 23.77 -18.36 27.74
N ALA A 535 24.01 -19.14 26.69
CA ALA A 535 25.06 -20.16 26.67
C ALA A 535 26.31 -19.64 25.95
N SER A 536 27.35 -19.30 26.71
CA SER A 536 28.63 -18.80 26.19
C SER A 536 29.66 -19.91 25.93
N THR A 537 29.35 -21.17 26.30
CA THR A 537 30.28 -22.30 26.17
C THR A 537 29.62 -23.53 25.52
N PRO A 538 30.37 -24.33 24.70
CA PRO A 538 29.84 -25.54 24.06
C PRO A 538 29.30 -26.60 25.04
N SER A 539 29.79 -26.64 26.28
CA SER A 539 29.35 -27.58 27.31
C SER A 539 27.95 -27.27 27.86
N GLN A 540 27.57 -26.00 27.99
CA GLN A 540 26.25 -25.58 28.46
C GLN A 540 25.14 -25.81 27.41
N ILE A 541 25.51 -25.79 26.12
CA ILE A 541 24.60 -26.07 25.01
C ILE A 541 24.09 -27.52 25.05
N ASN A 542 24.90 -28.46 25.55
CA ASN A 542 24.55 -29.88 25.67
C ASN A 542 23.66 -30.20 26.88
N GLU A 543 23.67 -29.39 27.96
CA GLU A 543 22.80 -29.64 29.13
C GLU A 543 21.35 -29.21 28.89
N ILE A 544 21.12 -28.18 28.07
CA ILE A 544 19.78 -27.70 27.66
C ILE A 544 19.06 -28.73 26.76
N PHE A 545 19.78 -29.75 26.26
CA PHE A 545 19.30 -30.69 25.26
C PHE A 545 18.24 -31.69 25.76
N ASN A 546 18.21 -31.99 27.06
CA ASN A 546 17.39 -33.08 27.60
C ASN A 546 15.96 -32.69 27.99
N SER A 547 15.61 -31.40 27.95
CA SER A 547 14.25 -30.92 28.21
C SER A 547 13.76 -30.12 27.01
N ASN A 548 12.84 -30.64 26.20
CA ASN A 548 11.75 -29.88 25.54
C ASN A 548 11.08 -30.70 24.41
N VAL A 549 10.09 -31.50 24.82
CA VAL A 549 8.95 -31.91 23.99
C VAL A 549 7.91 -30.78 24.10
N GLN A 550 7.42 -30.22 22.98
CA GLN A 550 6.30 -29.24 22.80
C GLN A 550 6.66 -27.96 21.99
N ASN A 551 7.05 -28.05 20.71
CA ASN A 551 7.33 -26.85 19.88
C ASN A 551 6.77 -26.90 18.44
N SER A 552 5.72 -27.69 18.17
CA SER A 552 5.20 -27.87 16.80
C SER A 552 4.33 -26.73 16.25
N GLU A 553 3.96 -25.74 17.06
CA GLU A 553 2.96 -24.69 16.70
C GLU A 553 3.58 -23.32 16.33
N LYS A 554 4.90 -23.17 16.40
CA LYS A 554 5.59 -21.90 16.09
C LYS A 554 6.28 -21.95 14.72
N THR A 555 6.31 -20.82 14.01
CA THR A 555 6.98 -20.69 12.71
C THR A 555 8.43 -21.16 12.83
N THR A 556 8.80 -22.13 11.99
CA THR A 556 10.15 -22.72 11.98
C THR A 556 11.00 -22.15 10.83
N LYS A 557 10.66 -20.99 10.28
CA LYS A 557 11.27 -20.47 9.05
C LYS A 557 11.47 -18.96 9.11
N PHE A 558 12.69 -18.52 8.80
CA PHE A 558 13.09 -17.12 8.63
C PHE A 558 13.58 -16.93 7.19
N VAL A 559 13.01 -15.96 6.48
CA VAL A 559 13.27 -15.74 5.04
C VAL A 559 13.97 -14.39 4.83
N ILE A 560 14.94 -14.36 3.92
CA ILE A 560 15.49 -13.14 3.33
C ILE A 560 15.27 -13.26 1.84
N GLU A 561 14.35 -12.49 1.28
CA GLU A 561 13.90 -12.59 -0.10
C GLU A 561 13.97 -11.22 -0.78
N ASP A 562 14.42 -11.21 -2.04
CA ASP A 562 14.53 -9.99 -2.86
C ASP A 562 15.28 -8.85 -2.17
N THR A 563 16.19 -9.16 -1.24
CA THR A 563 16.84 -8.17 -0.37
C THR A 563 18.22 -7.81 -0.90
N ILE A 564 18.53 -6.52 -0.91
CA ILE A 564 19.81 -5.98 -1.38
C ILE A 564 20.62 -5.48 -0.19
N PHE A 565 21.87 -5.93 -0.09
CA PHE A 565 22.90 -5.36 0.76
C PHE A 565 23.96 -4.74 -0.15
N SER A 566 24.14 -3.42 -0.09
CA SER A 566 25.14 -2.69 -0.86
C SER A 566 25.97 -1.77 0.02
N ASP A 567 27.27 -1.67 -0.31
CA ASP A 567 28.21 -0.72 0.31
C ASP A 567 28.24 -0.77 1.85
N CYS A 568 28.00 -1.97 2.42
CA CYS A 568 28.05 -2.19 3.86
C CYS A 568 29.48 -2.52 4.32
N ALA A 569 29.96 -1.79 5.32
CA ALA A 569 31.28 -1.97 5.91
C ALA A 569 31.23 -2.20 7.43
N THR A 570 32.09 -3.08 7.92
CA THR A 570 32.40 -3.17 9.35
C THR A 570 33.86 -2.87 9.63
N SER A 571 34.12 -2.22 10.76
CA SER A 571 35.45 -2.07 11.31
C SER A 571 35.57 -2.88 12.60
N LEU A 572 36.77 -3.40 12.89
CA LEU A 572 36.99 -4.26 14.05
C LEU A 572 37.87 -3.51 15.03
N LEU A 573 37.28 -2.93 16.08
CA LEU A 573 38.02 -2.58 17.30
C LEU A 573 38.26 -3.89 18.08
N LEU A 574 39.36 -4.58 17.76
CA LEU A 574 39.78 -5.82 18.41
C LEU A 574 40.24 -5.58 19.85
N GLY A 575 39.30 -5.54 20.80
CA GLY A 575 39.61 -5.93 22.18
C GLY A 575 39.73 -7.45 22.35
N ASN A 576 39.16 -8.24 21.43
CA ASN A 576 39.09 -9.70 21.54
C ASN A 576 39.17 -10.39 20.16
N LYS A 577 40.32 -11.01 19.86
CA LYS A 577 40.66 -11.72 18.61
C LYS A 577 39.76 -12.94 18.30
N ASN A 578 38.92 -13.34 19.24
CA ASN A 578 38.02 -14.49 19.12
C ASN A 578 36.55 -14.12 18.84
N LYS A 579 36.20 -12.82 18.74
CA LYS A 579 34.82 -12.44 18.40
C LYS A 579 34.49 -12.88 16.96
N LYS A 580 33.50 -13.76 16.85
CA LYS A 580 32.90 -14.20 15.58
C LYS A 580 31.81 -13.20 15.20
N GLY A 581 31.95 -12.58 14.04
CA GLY A 581 31.05 -11.53 13.55
C GLY A 581 30.72 -11.71 12.07
N GLY A 582 30.04 -10.72 11.49
CA GLY A 582 29.60 -10.74 10.10
C GLY A 582 28.59 -9.64 9.78
N LEU A 583 28.29 -9.48 8.49
CA LEU A 583 27.10 -8.74 8.04
C LEU A 583 25.85 -9.36 8.68
N LEU A 584 25.73 -10.70 8.59
CA LEU A 584 24.71 -11.49 9.30
C LEU A 584 25.40 -12.44 10.29
N ASN A 585 24.98 -12.40 11.54
CA ASN A 585 25.39 -13.32 12.61
C ASN A 585 24.17 -14.09 13.11
N LEU A 586 24.13 -15.38 12.80
CA LEU A 586 22.98 -16.25 13.01
C LEU A 586 23.36 -17.31 14.06
N LYS A 587 22.66 -17.35 15.20
CA LYS A 587 22.81 -18.41 16.21
C LYS A 587 21.48 -19.09 16.44
N ASN A 588 21.40 -20.35 16.04
CA ASN A 588 20.12 -21.00 15.86
C ASN A 588 20.20 -22.51 16.17
N LYS A 589 19.06 -23.08 16.60
CA LYS A 589 18.88 -24.49 16.94
C LYS A 589 17.77 -25.16 16.14
N LYS A 590 16.69 -24.46 15.77
CA LYS A 590 15.48 -25.08 15.18
C LYS A 590 14.84 -24.32 14.02
N VAL A 591 15.23 -23.08 13.78
CA VAL A 591 14.66 -22.26 12.70
C VAL A 591 15.33 -22.60 11.37
N ARG A 592 14.59 -22.75 10.28
CA ARG A 592 15.14 -22.88 8.92
C ARG A 592 15.39 -21.49 8.36
N PHE A 593 16.56 -21.26 7.80
CA PHE A 593 16.91 -20.00 7.16
C PHE A 593 16.92 -20.15 5.65
N GLU A 594 16.31 -19.20 4.95
CA GLU A 594 16.31 -19.16 3.49
C GLU A 594 16.71 -17.78 3.00
N ILE A 595 17.65 -17.72 2.07
CA ILE A 595 18.07 -16.51 1.36
C ILE A 595 17.76 -16.74 -0.12
N LEU A 596 16.83 -15.96 -0.66
CA LEU A 596 16.25 -16.16 -1.98
C LEU A 596 16.39 -14.87 -2.80
N ASN A 597 16.81 -14.99 -4.06
CA ASN A 597 16.86 -13.89 -5.04
C ASN A 597 17.45 -12.57 -4.50
N SER A 598 18.46 -12.66 -3.63
CA SER A 598 19.02 -11.51 -2.92
C SER A 598 20.36 -11.06 -3.53
N GLU A 599 20.77 -9.82 -3.29
CA GLU A 599 22.03 -9.26 -3.82
C GLU A 599 22.91 -8.74 -2.69
N TYR A 600 24.20 -9.09 -2.73
CA TYR A 600 25.24 -8.58 -1.85
C TYR A 600 26.33 -7.94 -2.71
N ARG A 601 26.54 -6.64 -2.56
CA ARG A 601 27.46 -5.85 -3.39
C ARG A 601 28.37 -4.97 -2.52
N ASN A 602 29.66 -4.92 -2.87
CA ASN A 602 30.63 -4.02 -2.23
C ASN A 602 30.68 -4.15 -0.70
N ILE A 603 30.55 -5.38 -0.19
CA ILE A 603 30.51 -5.64 1.26
C ILE A 603 31.94 -5.76 1.80
N ALA A 604 32.30 -4.97 2.81
CA ALA A 604 33.63 -4.99 3.41
C ALA A 604 33.55 -5.29 4.91
N VAL A 605 33.57 -6.57 5.28
CA VAL A 605 33.43 -7.00 6.67
C VAL A 605 34.81 -7.26 7.29
N LYS A 606 35.22 -6.48 8.29
CA LYS A 606 36.45 -6.78 9.05
C LYS A 606 36.20 -7.86 10.10
N SER A 607 35.86 -9.08 9.67
CA SER A 607 35.62 -10.21 10.55
C SER A 607 36.04 -11.53 9.88
N ARG A 608 36.01 -12.64 10.63
CA ARG A 608 36.29 -13.99 10.09
C ARG A 608 35.33 -14.39 8.97
N ASN A 609 34.07 -14.00 9.05
CA ASN A 609 33.05 -14.40 8.09
C ASN A 609 32.16 -13.20 7.75
N MET A 610 31.71 -13.14 6.49
CA MET A 610 30.66 -12.18 6.10
C MET A 610 29.28 -12.66 6.57
N LEU A 611 29.02 -13.97 6.44
CA LEU A 611 27.84 -14.64 6.96
C LEU A 611 28.31 -15.67 7.99
N TYR A 612 27.95 -15.49 9.25
CA TYR A 612 28.30 -16.42 10.31
C TYR A 612 27.06 -17.19 10.76
N LEU A 613 27.14 -18.52 10.73
CA LEU A 613 26.11 -19.44 11.19
C LEU A 613 26.69 -20.31 12.31
N ALA A 614 26.14 -20.17 13.51
CA ALA A 614 26.41 -21.06 14.63
C ALA A 614 25.19 -21.97 14.85
N TRP A 615 25.42 -23.27 14.81
CA TRP A 615 24.41 -24.28 15.07
C TRP A 615 24.73 -25.03 16.37
N GLY A 616 23.72 -25.18 17.24
CA GLY A 616 23.88 -25.69 18.59
C GLY A 616 23.50 -27.16 18.80
N VAL A 617 23.40 -27.99 17.75
CA VAL A 617 22.95 -29.39 17.89
C VAL A 617 23.90 -30.39 17.24
N TYR A 618 24.21 -31.47 17.98
CA TYR A 618 24.63 -32.77 17.45
C TYR A 618 23.40 -33.69 17.44
N GLU A 619 22.81 -34.01 16.28
CA GLU A 619 21.69 -34.95 16.20
C GLU A 619 22.20 -36.35 15.83
N PRO A 620 21.85 -37.39 16.61
CA PRO A 620 22.00 -38.77 16.18
C PRO A 620 20.79 -39.15 15.33
N ASP A 621 20.95 -39.21 14.00
CA ASP A 621 20.25 -40.08 13.02
C ASP A 621 20.15 -39.43 11.62
N ASP A 622 20.18 -40.27 10.58
CA ASP A 622 20.38 -40.05 9.13
C ASP A 622 19.37 -39.13 8.38
N LYS A 623 18.73 -38.14 9.01
CA LYS A 623 17.88 -37.16 8.31
C LYS A 623 18.63 -35.84 8.10
N GLN A 624 19.14 -35.62 6.89
CA GLN A 624 19.66 -34.32 6.44
C GLN A 624 18.57 -33.23 6.58
N ILE A 625 18.74 -32.30 7.51
CA ILE A 625 17.92 -31.08 7.57
C ILE A 625 18.71 -29.96 6.87
N ASN A 626 18.15 -29.40 5.79
CA ASN A 626 18.69 -28.19 5.18
C ASN A 626 18.39 -27.00 6.10
N ILE A 627 19.38 -26.63 6.91
CA ILE A 627 19.28 -25.54 7.91
C ILE A 627 19.36 -24.16 7.24
N LEU A 628 20.11 -24.07 6.15
CA LEU A 628 20.25 -22.87 5.33
C LEU A 628 20.06 -23.23 3.86
N THR A 629 19.18 -22.51 3.20
CA THR A 629 19.03 -22.55 1.74
C THR A 629 19.41 -21.20 1.17
N ILE A 630 20.34 -21.17 0.22
CA ILE A 630 20.66 -19.96 -0.55
C ILE A 630 20.37 -20.26 -2.01
N THR A 631 19.42 -19.54 -2.59
CA THR A 631 18.96 -19.73 -3.98
C THR A 631 19.01 -18.39 -4.70
N GLU A 632 19.48 -18.39 -5.95
CA GLU A 632 19.45 -17.22 -6.85
C GLU A 632 20.06 -15.93 -6.26
N THR A 633 20.96 -16.08 -5.28
CA THR A 633 21.57 -14.94 -4.57
C THR A 633 22.93 -14.59 -5.17
N LEU A 634 23.16 -13.30 -5.40
CA LEU A 634 24.38 -12.76 -6.02
C LEU A 634 25.32 -12.15 -4.98
N PHE A 635 26.62 -12.45 -5.08
CA PHE A 635 27.69 -11.81 -4.31
C PHE A 635 28.71 -11.16 -5.25
N THR A 636 28.91 -9.85 -5.14
CA THR A 636 29.81 -9.06 -5.98
C THR A 636 30.69 -8.14 -5.14
N ASN A 637 32.01 -8.18 -5.37
CA ASN A 637 32.98 -7.34 -4.65
C ASN A 637 32.83 -7.39 -3.11
N CYS A 638 32.62 -8.58 -2.55
CA CYS A 638 32.52 -8.81 -1.12
C CYS A 638 33.86 -9.28 -0.55
N SER A 639 34.27 -8.79 0.62
CA SER A 639 35.49 -9.19 1.33
C SER A 639 35.23 -9.39 2.82
N SER A 640 35.94 -10.35 3.42
CA SER A 640 35.94 -10.63 4.86
C SER A 640 37.37 -10.86 5.33
N VAL A 641 37.92 -10.01 6.22
CA VAL A 641 39.33 -10.11 6.68
C VAL A 641 39.46 -9.80 8.16
N ILE A 642 40.28 -10.57 8.90
CA ILE A 642 40.68 -10.23 10.28
C ILE A 642 41.94 -9.34 10.20
N PRO A 643 41.94 -8.12 10.77
CA PRO A 643 43.17 -7.37 10.99
C PRO A 643 44.13 -8.18 11.88
N GLU A 644 45.41 -8.29 11.51
CA GLU A 644 46.50 -8.99 12.24
C GLU A 644 46.65 -10.52 12.02
N MET A 645 45.96 -11.15 11.06
CA MET A 645 46.47 -12.41 10.51
C MET A 645 47.55 -12.08 9.49
N ASP A 646 48.79 -11.92 9.95
CA ASP A 646 49.96 -11.99 9.07
C ASP A 646 49.93 -13.34 8.37
N GLU A 647 49.85 -13.29 7.05
CA GLU A 647 50.06 -14.41 6.17
C GLU A 647 51.48 -14.93 6.43
N LYS A 648 51.63 -16.04 7.18
CA LYS A 648 52.84 -16.85 7.08
C LYS A 648 52.85 -17.49 5.71
N ILE A 649 53.30 -16.72 4.73
CA ILE A 649 53.80 -17.26 3.48
C ILE A 649 55.14 -17.92 3.84
N GLU A 650 55.14 -19.24 4.00
CA GLU A 650 56.39 -19.99 3.91
C GLU A 650 56.90 -19.84 2.48
N GLU A 651 57.93 -19.01 2.30
CA GLU A 651 58.72 -18.93 1.08
C GLU A 651 59.40 -20.28 0.82
N SER A 652 58.75 -21.17 0.07
CA SER A 652 59.47 -22.17 -0.70
C SER A 652 59.93 -21.54 -2.01
N GLN A 653 61.18 -21.08 -1.99
CA GLN A 653 62.08 -20.77 -3.11
C GLN A 653 61.49 -20.90 -4.52
N ILE A 654 61.27 -19.76 -5.19
CA ILE A 654 61.23 -19.71 -6.66
C ILE A 654 62.41 -18.85 -7.11
N THR A 655 63.45 -19.54 -7.57
CA THR A 655 64.51 -19.00 -8.41
C THR A 655 63.91 -18.25 -9.61
N GLN A 656 64.55 -17.14 -9.95
CA GLN A 656 64.27 -16.36 -11.17
C GLN A 656 64.40 -17.26 -12.41
N ASP A 657 63.27 -17.77 -12.90
CA ASP A 657 63.09 -18.14 -14.30
C ASP A 657 61.98 -17.28 -14.88
N VAL A 658 62.29 -16.63 -16.00
CA VAL A 658 61.36 -15.80 -16.77
C VAL A 658 60.22 -16.70 -17.27
N TRP A 659 59.08 -16.65 -16.59
CA TRP A 659 57.84 -17.29 -17.03
C TRP A 659 57.36 -16.62 -18.33
N LYS A 660 57.66 -17.23 -19.47
CA LYS A 660 56.86 -17.00 -20.68
C LYS A 660 55.49 -17.62 -20.45
N LEU A 661 54.50 -16.78 -20.18
CA LEU A 661 53.10 -17.20 -20.14
C LEU A 661 52.77 -17.93 -21.45
N PRO A 662 52.15 -19.13 -21.40
CA PRO A 662 51.61 -19.74 -22.60
C PRO A 662 50.59 -18.77 -23.23
N PRO A 663 50.49 -18.70 -24.57
CA PRO A 663 49.51 -17.84 -25.23
C PRO A 663 48.11 -18.15 -24.70
N MET A 664 47.37 -17.10 -24.35
CA MET A 664 46.01 -17.26 -23.83
C MET A 664 45.19 -18.10 -24.80
N PRO A 665 44.45 -19.13 -24.31
CA PRO A 665 43.66 -19.98 -25.17
C PRO A 665 42.60 -19.14 -25.90
N ILE A 666 42.43 -19.39 -27.20
CA ILE A 666 41.42 -18.72 -28.03
C ILE A 666 40.03 -19.20 -27.58
N PRO A 667 39.15 -18.31 -27.10
CA PRO A 667 37.80 -18.70 -26.70
C PRO A 667 36.99 -19.11 -27.93
N ARG A 668 36.26 -20.23 -27.84
CA ARG A 668 35.37 -20.73 -28.90
C ARG A 668 33.93 -20.69 -28.40
N LEU A 669 33.09 -19.88 -29.02
CA LEU A 669 31.66 -19.81 -28.69
C LEU A 669 30.88 -20.76 -29.60
N LYS A 670 30.11 -21.68 -29.01
CA LYS A 670 29.25 -22.61 -29.78
C LYS A 670 27.79 -22.14 -29.88
N SER A 671 27.27 -21.57 -28.80
CA SER A 671 25.90 -21.10 -28.70
C SER A 671 25.83 -20.01 -27.63
N ALA A 672 24.92 -19.06 -27.79
CA ALA A 672 24.61 -18.06 -26.79
C ALA A 672 23.10 -17.95 -26.63
N LYS A 673 22.62 -17.93 -25.39
CA LYS A 673 21.20 -17.81 -25.05
C LYS A 673 21.03 -16.74 -23.98
N VAL A 674 20.04 -15.87 -24.16
CA VAL A 674 19.59 -14.89 -23.18
C VAL A 674 18.18 -15.25 -22.79
N VAL A 675 17.92 -15.23 -21.50
CA VAL A 675 16.59 -15.43 -20.94
C VAL A 675 16.15 -14.08 -20.38
N VAL A 676 15.00 -13.59 -20.85
CA VAL A 676 14.45 -12.31 -20.45
C VAL A 676 13.20 -12.57 -19.63
N ASN A 677 13.23 -12.17 -18.36
CA ASN A 677 12.08 -12.22 -17.48
C ASN A 677 11.49 -10.79 -17.39
N VAL A 678 10.26 -10.60 -17.90
CA VAL A 678 9.57 -9.30 -17.93
C VAL A 678 8.39 -9.35 -16.96
N ASN A 679 8.69 -9.59 -15.69
CA ASN A 679 7.71 -9.42 -14.62
C ASN A 679 7.87 -8.00 -14.03
N LYS A 680 6.80 -7.20 -14.17
CA LYS A 680 6.67 -5.75 -13.85
C LYS A 680 7.29 -4.81 -14.89
N TYR A 681 6.46 -4.14 -15.67
CA TYR A 681 6.47 -2.68 -15.95
C TYR A 681 5.26 -2.39 -16.86
N GLN A 682 4.22 -1.77 -16.31
CA GLN A 682 2.92 -1.54 -16.97
C GLN A 682 2.81 -0.15 -17.64
N ASP A 683 3.92 0.58 -17.78
CA ASP A 683 3.96 2.00 -18.22
C ASP A 683 4.66 2.25 -19.57
N ALA A 684 4.76 1.25 -20.46
CA ALA A 684 5.40 1.47 -21.76
C ALA A 684 4.40 1.90 -22.84
N MET A 685 4.74 3.00 -23.56
CA MET A 685 3.97 3.57 -24.66
C MET A 685 3.63 2.52 -25.73
N LYS A 686 2.37 2.54 -26.18
CA LYS A 686 1.86 1.67 -27.25
C LYS A 686 1.62 2.48 -28.52
N ASP A 687 1.82 1.88 -29.69
CA ASP A 687 1.44 2.44 -30.98
C ASP A 687 -0.09 2.39 -31.16
N ASP A 688 -0.56 3.00 -32.23
CA ASP A 688 -1.96 3.08 -32.65
C ASP A 688 -2.61 1.71 -32.97
N LYS A 689 -1.86 0.61 -32.83
CA LYS A 689 -2.35 -0.77 -32.92
C LYS A 689 -2.25 -1.52 -31.58
N GLY A 690 -1.94 -0.82 -30.50
CA GLY A 690 -1.83 -1.37 -29.15
C GLY A 690 -0.52 -2.11 -28.87
N TYR A 691 0.49 -1.99 -29.75
CA TYR A 691 1.79 -2.64 -29.56
C TYR A 691 2.76 -1.73 -28.83
N LEU A 692 3.54 -2.28 -27.89
CA LEU A 692 4.62 -1.52 -27.26
C LEU A 692 5.59 -0.94 -28.31
N ILE A 693 5.86 0.36 -28.26
CA ILE A 693 6.88 1.01 -29.09
C ILE A 693 8.25 0.65 -28.49
N TRP A 694 9.02 -0.15 -29.22
CA TRP A 694 10.33 -0.66 -28.78
C TRP A 694 11.30 -0.77 -29.97
N PRO A 695 12.60 -0.48 -29.79
CA PRO A 695 13.26 0.04 -28.58
C PRO A 695 12.85 1.50 -28.29
N LEU A 696 12.97 1.94 -27.03
CA LEU A 696 12.73 3.33 -26.62
C LEU A 696 13.68 4.29 -27.36
N GLU A 697 13.30 5.57 -27.53
CA GLU A 697 14.15 6.57 -28.22
C GLU A 697 15.54 6.72 -27.55
N ASP A 698 15.61 6.48 -26.24
CA ASP A 698 16.84 6.52 -25.43
C ASP A 698 17.48 5.13 -25.18
N ALA A 699 17.18 4.12 -26.01
CA ALA A 699 17.73 2.78 -25.82
C ALA A 699 19.26 2.71 -25.92
N THR A 700 19.85 1.77 -25.18
CA THR A 700 21.30 1.54 -25.17
C THR A 700 21.83 1.20 -26.57
N LYS A 701 22.90 1.91 -26.97
CA LYS A 701 23.54 1.76 -28.28
C LYS A 701 24.44 0.52 -28.31
N LEU A 702 24.36 -0.26 -29.39
CA LEU A 702 25.24 -1.40 -29.66
C LEU A 702 26.59 -0.94 -30.27
N PRO A 703 27.70 -1.65 -30.04
CA PRO A 703 27.83 -2.91 -29.31
C PRO A 703 27.90 -2.71 -27.78
N ILE A 704 27.36 -3.66 -27.04
CA ILE A 704 27.44 -3.68 -25.57
C ILE A 704 28.60 -4.59 -25.17
N SER A 705 29.52 -4.06 -24.36
CA SER A 705 30.60 -4.83 -23.76
C SER A 705 30.24 -5.17 -22.32
N THR A 706 30.24 -6.45 -21.96
CA THR A 706 29.93 -6.95 -20.62
C THR A 706 30.88 -8.05 -20.21
N HIS A 707 31.18 -8.14 -18.92
CA HIS A 707 32.09 -9.14 -18.38
C HIS A 707 31.31 -10.38 -17.92
N GLY A 708 31.58 -11.53 -18.54
CA GLY A 708 30.98 -12.82 -18.16
C GLY A 708 31.86 -13.59 -17.17
N LYS A 709 31.24 -14.34 -16.25
CA LYS A 709 31.95 -15.25 -15.33
C LYS A 709 31.79 -16.70 -15.80
N VAL A 710 32.91 -17.38 -16.01
CA VAL A 710 32.94 -18.81 -16.38
C VAL A 710 32.69 -19.64 -15.11
N ARG A 711 31.56 -20.35 -15.03
CA ARG A 711 31.18 -21.16 -13.85
C ARG A 711 31.71 -22.61 -13.90
N VAL A 712 31.91 -23.15 -15.11
CA VAL A 712 32.49 -24.46 -15.45
C VAL A 712 33.22 -24.30 -16.79
N SER A 713 34.21 -25.14 -17.13
CA SER A 713 35.14 -24.97 -18.28
C SER A 713 34.51 -24.63 -19.65
N ASN A 714 33.19 -24.72 -19.83
CA ASN A 714 32.50 -24.46 -21.10
C ASN A 714 31.21 -23.60 -20.99
N LYS A 715 30.86 -22.99 -19.84
CA LYS A 715 29.65 -22.15 -19.71
C LYS A 715 29.92 -20.83 -18.98
N ALA A 716 29.73 -19.72 -19.69
CA ALA A 716 29.77 -18.37 -19.15
C ALA A 716 28.35 -17.82 -19.00
N ILE A 717 28.07 -17.13 -17.90
CA ILE A 717 26.76 -16.49 -17.65
C ILE A 717 27.04 -15.02 -17.33
N PHE A 718 26.23 -14.13 -17.90
CA PHE A 718 26.19 -12.70 -17.59
C PHE A 718 24.73 -12.28 -17.41
N SER A 719 24.48 -11.25 -16.62
CA SER A 719 23.15 -10.68 -16.39
C SER A 719 23.23 -9.16 -16.60
N MET A 720 22.16 -8.58 -17.13
CA MET A 720 22.04 -7.15 -17.39
C MET A 720 20.65 -6.69 -16.99
N ARG A 721 20.57 -5.57 -16.24
CA ARG A 721 19.28 -4.95 -15.87
C ARG A 721 18.64 -4.21 -17.06
N ASP A 722 19.47 -3.65 -17.93
CA ASP A 722 19.02 -2.93 -19.11
C ASP A 722 18.81 -3.88 -20.30
N TYR A 723 17.56 -4.00 -20.74
CA TYR A 723 17.14 -4.74 -21.94
C TYR A 723 16.57 -3.79 -23.02
N SER A 724 16.66 -2.46 -22.85
CA SER A 724 16.14 -1.44 -23.77
C SER A 724 16.62 -1.59 -25.21
N TRP A 725 17.81 -2.16 -25.39
CA TRP A 725 18.46 -2.39 -26.68
C TRP A 725 17.94 -3.61 -27.46
N LEU A 726 17.16 -4.50 -26.82
CA LEU A 726 16.75 -5.78 -27.38
C LEU A 726 15.45 -5.66 -28.19
N ASP A 727 15.53 -5.81 -29.51
CA ASP A 727 14.43 -5.85 -30.46
C ASP A 727 14.50 -7.16 -31.26
N ASN A 728 14.07 -8.25 -30.62
CA ASN A 728 14.06 -9.59 -31.23
C ASN A 728 13.04 -9.73 -32.37
N ARG A 729 12.22 -8.70 -32.66
CA ARG A 729 11.26 -8.70 -33.77
C ARG A 729 11.89 -8.23 -35.08
N LYS A 730 12.73 -7.19 -35.03
CA LYS A 730 13.34 -6.59 -36.23
C LYS A 730 14.82 -6.91 -36.39
N LYS A 731 15.52 -7.32 -35.32
CA LYS A 731 16.98 -7.46 -35.32
C LYS A 731 17.43 -8.81 -34.80
N TRP A 732 18.54 -9.30 -35.35
CA TRP A 732 19.29 -10.42 -34.80
C TRP A 732 20.56 -9.88 -34.15
N TYR A 733 20.93 -10.49 -33.02
CA TYR A 733 22.08 -10.08 -32.22
C TYR A 733 23.16 -11.15 -32.30
N GLY A 734 24.40 -10.73 -32.46
CA GLY A 734 25.58 -11.59 -32.47
C GLY A 734 26.44 -11.33 -31.24
N ILE A 735 27.03 -12.39 -30.68
CA ILE A 735 27.94 -12.32 -29.53
C ILE A 735 29.33 -12.78 -29.94
N LEU A 736 30.32 -12.06 -29.41
CA LEU A 736 31.74 -12.40 -29.45
C LEU A 736 32.29 -12.41 -28.02
N LEU A 737 33.30 -13.23 -27.77
CA LEU A 737 33.99 -13.37 -26.49
C LEU A 737 35.45 -12.94 -26.63
N SER A 738 36.00 -12.35 -25.57
CA SER A 738 37.42 -12.01 -25.49
C SER A 738 38.00 -12.40 -24.13
N ASN A 739 39.18 -12.99 -24.14
CA ASN A 739 39.95 -13.31 -22.92
C ASN A 739 40.91 -12.16 -22.53
N ASP A 740 41.21 -11.24 -23.44
CA ASP A 740 42.19 -10.16 -23.26
C ASP A 740 41.60 -8.76 -23.36
N GLY A 741 40.30 -8.64 -23.65
CA GLY A 741 39.58 -7.40 -23.88
C GLY A 741 39.99 -6.65 -25.15
N LYS A 742 40.83 -7.25 -26.00
CA LYS A 742 41.38 -6.62 -27.22
C LYS A 742 41.01 -7.39 -28.49
N GLN A 743 41.04 -8.71 -28.45
CA GLN A 743 40.69 -9.59 -29.58
C GLN A 743 39.43 -10.38 -29.25
N PHE A 744 38.47 -10.36 -30.18
CA PHE A 744 37.15 -10.94 -30.01
C PHE A 744 36.95 -12.12 -30.96
N TYR A 745 36.37 -13.19 -30.43
CA TYR A 745 36.20 -14.47 -31.11
C TYR A 745 34.79 -14.99 -30.88
N GLY A 746 34.13 -15.48 -31.92
CA GLY A 746 32.80 -16.10 -31.86
C GLY A 746 32.85 -17.55 -32.30
N LEU A 747 32.14 -17.87 -33.39
CA LEU A 747 31.91 -19.24 -33.83
C LEU A 747 33.25 -19.95 -34.08
N ASP A 748 33.48 -21.04 -33.35
CA ASP A 748 34.69 -21.87 -33.43
C ASP A 748 36.04 -21.12 -33.30
N GLY A 749 36.04 -19.94 -32.68
CA GLY A 749 37.25 -19.15 -32.47
C GLY A 749 37.65 -18.27 -33.67
N GLN A 750 36.71 -17.97 -34.57
CA GLN A 750 36.88 -17.00 -35.66
C GLN A 750 36.23 -15.65 -35.31
N ASN A 751 36.43 -14.61 -36.13
CA ASN A 751 35.81 -13.29 -35.96
C ASN A 751 34.32 -13.25 -36.41
N GLU A 752 33.68 -14.42 -36.53
CA GLU A 752 32.26 -14.52 -36.88
C GLU A 752 31.42 -14.61 -35.61
N SER A 753 30.42 -13.75 -35.45
CA SER A 753 29.60 -13.70 -34.25
C SER A 753 28.65 -14.89 -34.13
N VAL A 754 28.45 -15.41 -32.91
CA VAL A 754 27.44 -16.44 -32.64
C VAL A 754 26.09 -15.77 -32.38
N ARG A 755 25.05 -16.23 -33.07
CA ARG A 755 23.69 -15.72 -32.90
C ARG A 755 23.23 -15.92 -31.46
N LEU A 756 22.72 -14.84 -30.86
CA LEU A 756 22.08 -14.85 -29.55
C LEU A 756 20.64 -15.40 -29.69
N GLU A 757 20.38 -16.52 -29.06
CA GLU A 757 19.03 -17.07 -28.87
C GLU A 757 18.34 -16.31 -27.74
N VAL A 758 17.10 -15.87 -27.95
CA VAL A 758 16.33 -15.10 -26.98
C VAL A 758 15.15 -15.94 -26.53
N GLU A 759 15.12 -16.30 -25.25
CA GLU A 759 13.99 -16.94 -24.57
C GLU A 759 13.34 -15.94 -23.62
N ILE A 760 12.01 -15.98 -23.51
CA ILE A 760 11.24 -15.01 -22.74
C ILE A 760 10.36 -15.79 -21.78
N GLU A 761 10.59 -15.63 -20.48
CA GLU A 761 10.00 -16.48 -19.44
C GLU A 761 8.56 -16.06 -19.07
N GLU A 762 8.26 -14.77 -18.93
CA GLU A 762 6.93 -14.24 -18.58
C GLU A 762 6.80 -12.74 -18.88
N GLY A 763 5.59 -12.28 -19.24
CA GLY A 763 5.24 -10.91 -19.65
C GLY A 763 4.35 -10.86 -20.91
N GLU A 764 3.25 -10.08 -20.90
CA GLU A 764 2.29 -9.94 -22.04
C GLU A 764 2.95 -9.53 -23.37
N GLN A 765 4.19 -9.05 -23.32
CA GLN A 765 4.95 -8.50 -24.43
C GLN A 765 5.31 -9.54 -25.52
N PHE A 766 5.25 -10.85 -25.23
CA PHE A 766 5.67 -11.89 -26.20
C PHE A 766 4.81 -13.17 -26.27
N VAL A 767 3.85 -13.38 -25.37
CA VAL A 767 2.98 -14.58 -25.37
C VAL A 767 2.00 -14.61 -26.57
N ASN A 768 1.82 -13.49 -27.29
CA ASN A 768 0.99 -13.46 -28.51
C ASN A 768 1.73 -13.78 -29.82
N PHE A 769 3.01 -14.13 -29.80
CA PHE A 769 3.82 -14.18 -31.02
C PHE A 769 3.59 -15.40 -31.95
N ILE A 770 2.85 -16.43 -31.54
CA ILE A 770 2.52 -17.56 -32.44
C ILE A 770 1.01 -17.83 -32.56
N ARG A 771 0.15 -17.32 -31.67
CA ARG A 771 -1.26 -17.77 -31.63
C ARG A 771 -2.29 -16.91 -32.37
N PHE A 772 -1.97 -15.70 -32.84
CA PHE A 772 -2.96 -14.84 -33.51
C PHE A 772 -2.54 -14.21 -34.85
N GLN A 773 -1.35 -14.49 -35.38
CA GLN A 773 -0.97 -14.00 -36.73
C GLN A 773 -1.65 -14.73 -37.91
N LEU A 774 -2.54 -15.70 -37.65
CA LEU A 774 -3.32 -16.37 -38.71
C LEU A 774 -4.82 -16.09 -38.68
N ALA A 775 -5.32 -15.29 -37.73
CA ALA A 775 -6.73 -14.90 -37.72
C ALA A 775 -6.96 -13.64 -38.59
N GLN A 776 -6.64 -13.75 -39.88
CA GLN A 776 -7.25 -12.88 -40.89
C GLN A 776 -8.79 -13.07 -40.83
N TRP A 777 -9.58 -12.13 -41.37
CA TRP A 777 -11.06 -12.17 -41.43
C TRP A 777 -11.67 -13.52 -41.86
N TRP A 778 -10.87 -14.35 -42.53
CA TRP A 778 -11.11 -15.68 -43.02
C TRP A 778 -11.41 -16.65 -41.85
N ALA A 779 -10.80 -16.46 -40.68
CA ALA A 779 -11.04 -17.27 -39.49
C ALA A 779 -12.44 -17.07 -38.88
N TRP A 780 -13.08 -15.93 -39.12
CA TRP A 780 -14.46 -15.68 -38.72
C TRP A 780 -15.47 -16.12 -39.79
N LEU A 781 -15.05 -16.18 -41.06
CA LEU A 781 -15.94 -16.44 -42.20
C LEU A 781 -15.94 -17.92 -42.64
N VAL A 782 -14.81 -18.62 -42.51
CA VAL A 782 -14.66 -20.02 -42.93
C VAL A 782 -15.43 -20.99 -42.02
N PRO A 783 -15.38 -20.91 -40.67
CA PRO A 783 -16.10 -21.86 -39.81
C PRO A 783 -17.62 -21.84 -40.00
N PRO A 784 -18.32 -20.67 -40.06
CA PRO A 784 -19.75 -20.64 -40.33
C PRO A 784 -20.12 -21.21 -41.69
N VAL A 785 -19.31 -20.94 -42.73
CA VAL A 785 -19.55 -21.45 -44.09
C VAL A 785 -19.37 -22.96 -44.16
N VAL A 786 -18.30 -23.50 -43.54
CA VAL A 786 -18.03 -24.94 -43.49
C VAL A 786 -19.12 -25.68 -42.70
N VAL A 787 -19.52 -25.14 -41.54
CA VAL A 787 -20.61 -25.71 -40.73
C VAL A 787 -21.94 -25.65 -41.47
N GLY A 788 -22.24 -24.54 -42.17
CA GLY A 788 -23.42 -24.41 -43.02
C GLY A 788 -23.44 -25.40 -44.18
N PHE A 789 -22.30 -25.64 -44.82
CA PHE A 789 -22.21 -26.61 -45.92
C PHE A 789 -22.34 -28.06 -45.43
N LEU A 790 -21.71 -28.40 -44.29
CA LEU A 790 -21.83 -29.71 -43.65
C LEU A 790 -23.26 -30.01 -43.22
N THR A 791 -23.96 -29.04 -42.63
CA THR A 791 -25.36 -29.20 -42.21
C THR A 791 -26.29 -29.42 -43.41
N LEU A 792 -26.06 -28.73 -44.54
CA LEU A 792 -26.80 -28.99 -45.78
C LEU A 792 -26.53 -30.38 -46.37
N ILE A 793 -25.26 -30.82 -46.38
CA ILE A 793 -24.89 -32.16 -46.88
C ILE A 793 -25.50 -33.26 -46.01
N ILE A 794 -25.41 -33.13 -44.68
CA ILE A 794 -25.99 -34.09 -43.74
C ILE A 794 -27.51 -34.11 -43.89
N SER A 795 -28.15 -32.94 -43.99
CA SER A 795 -29.61 -32.87 -44.20
C SER A 795 -30.03 -33.50 -45.52
N ALA A 796 -29.25 -33.31 -46.61
CA ALA A 796 -29.50 -33.95 -47.89
C ALA A 796 -29.30 -35.47 -47.84
N LEU A 797 -28.28 -35.97 -47.13
CA LEU A 797 -28.03 -37.39 -46.91
C LEU A 797 -29.16 -38.03 -46.08
N VAL A 798 -29.59 -37.37 -45.01
CA VAL A 798 -30.72 -37.81 -44.18
C VAL A 798 -32.00 -37.82 -45.01
N TYR A 799 -32.26 -36.78 -45.80
CA TYR A 799 -33.41 -36.75 -46.71
C TYR A 799 -33.36 -37.89 -47.72
N LYS A 800 -32.20 -38.19 -48.31
CA LYS A 800 -32.05 -39.27 -49.29
C LYS A 800 -32.22 -40.65 -48.66
N LEU A 801 -31.70 -40.85 -47.44
CA LEU A 801 -31.91 -42.08 -46.65
C LEU A 801 -33.37 -42.25 -46.24
N TRP A 802 -34.03 -41.16 -45.83
CA TRP A 802 -35.42 -41.17 -45.42
C TRP A 802 -36.35 -41.43 -46.62
N ASN A 803 -36.11 -40.77 -47.76
CA ASN A 803 -36.85 -41.00 -48.99
C ASN A 803 -36.57 -42.39 -49.59
N GLY A 804 -35.36 -42.94 -49.39
CA GLY A 804 -35.02 -44.32 -49.73
C GLY A 804 -35.84 -45.34 -48.92
N ARG A 805 -35.92 -45.16 -47.59
CA ARG A 805 -36.77 -46.00 -46.73
C ARG A 805 -38.26 -45.84 -47.03
N PHE A 806 -38.72 -44.64 -47.34
CA PHE A 806 -40.13 -44.41 -47.68
C PHE A 806 -40.55 -45.13 -48.96
N ASN A 807 -39.66 -45.20 -49.98
CA ASN A 807 -39.94 -45.95 -51.20
C ASN A 807 -39.85 -47.48 -51.00
N GLU A 808 -38.97 -47.97 -50.11
CA GLU A 808 -38.92 -49.40 -49.74
C GLU A 808 -40.13 -49.83 -48.91
N ASP A 809 -40.59 -49.01 -47.97
CA ASP A 809 -41.80 -49.27 -47.18
C ASP A 809 -43.07 -49.21 -48.05
N MET A 810 -43.08 -48.41 -49.12
CA MET A 810 -44.18 -48.40 -50.09
C MET A 810 -44.21 -49.67 -50.94
N GLN A 811 -43.05 -50.24 -51.30
CA GLN A 811 -42.98 -51.55 -51.96
C GLN A 811 -43.36 -52.71 -51.03
N LEU A 812 -42.96 -52.67 -49.75
CA LEU A 812 -43.37 -53.67 -48.75
C LEU A 812 -44.87 -53.62 -48.45
N SER A 813 -45.47 -52.42 -48.42
CA SER A 813 -46.91 -52.20 -48.26
C SER A 813 -47.72 -52.79 -49.42
N VAL A 814 -47.27 -52.62 -50.66
CA VAL A 814 -47.92 -53.21 -51.84
C VAL A 814 -47.80 -54.75 -51.86
N ILE A 815 -46.65 -55.30 -51.46
CA ILE A 815 -46.44 -56.76 -51.37
C ILE A 815 -47.29 -57.38 -50.25
N ILE A 816 -47.41 -56.72 -49.09
CA ILE A 816 -48.24 -57.20 -47.98
C ILE A 816 -49.74 -57.09 -48.30
N HIS A 817 -50.16 -56.13 -49.13
CA HIS A 817 -51.55 -56.07 -49.61
C HIS A 817 -51.86 -57.20 -50.62
N PHE A 818 -50.90 -57.61 -51.44
CA PHE A 818 -51.08 -58.71 -52.41
C PHE A 818 -51.07 -60.12 -51.76
N ILE A 819 -50.44 -60.28 -50.59
CA ILE A 819 -50.43 -61.55 -49.83
C ILE A 819 -51.69 -61.70 -48.95
N LYS A 820 -52.51 -60.64 -48.82
CA LYS A 820 -53.75 -60.61 -48.01
C LYS A 820 -55.06 -60.66 -48.84
N GLN A 821 -54.97 -60.87 -50.15
CA GLN A 821 -56.06 -61.40 -51.00
C GLN A 821 -55.71 -62.82 -51.40
#